data_AF-A0A8T4AMF4-F1
#
_entry.id   AF-A0A8T4AMF4-F1
#
_cell.length_a   1.000
_cell.length_b   1.000
_cell.length_c   1.000
_cell.angle_alpha   90.00
_cell.angle_beta   90.00
_cell.angle_gamma   90.00
#
_symmetry.space_group_name_H-M   'P 1'
#
loop_
_entity.id
_entity.type
_entity.pdbx_description
1 polymer ?
#
loop_
_entity_poly.entity_id
_entity_poly.type
_entity_poly.pdbx_seq_one_letter_code
_entity_poly.pdbx_strand_id
1 'polypeptide(L)'
;FFVRRRTDGKISSISFDIKSNDFTFNPGQYIRLTIPTLKASVLKGNTRDFTISSSPDKKGIIQIAFRNSDSEFKKKILKASTGTKIQAQGPLGVFTLPEDSNTPIVFVAGGMGITPALSIIRFVSSNKTGHNIHIVYANSSMERAAYIKEIRSIAKNNSNIQLTEKIGRIDAEFIKKSVEYTDKTLWYLCGLPEMVFALSKNIPRVLEVTDQNIRIEEYVGYQKNKTNYKVFPSVKSEDIELTDENVMSDKNLISSLLDAIGQGALVAVTDTQGTIQYINKKFIEVAKYSKEELVGQNHRILKSGFHSPEFYEELWKSISSGKRWQGEIKNRAKDGTFYWVDTTITPILDDQKRIKQYIAVRFLISDKKNLEENEKINKSILEDIAAEKEKMSTILEGIGDGVFVVDNDLNIIVYNNTSALLSGFTAKEAIGKPYGEILRFVYEKDGKLNDKFIKEAFRTGKIQEMENHTELIRKNGTKVTVADSATPLKNEIGEVVGVVVVFRDVSEEREVDKAKTEFVSLASHQLRNPLTSISWYAEILLSGDAGKLNKEQEDFINEIYRGNQRMINLVNALLNVSRIDLGTFAIDPKPTNLIEIAESVVHELTPQINRKSLNLESSYEKLPLIDIDVNLTRIIFQNIFSNAVKYTPSNGNISITIKKRDTDVLISVSDTGYGIPKAQQSRVFEKLFRADNIQEKYVEGTGLGLYLVKSVVEMAGGKVWFESEENKGSTFYVTIPLSGMKKKKGAKGLS
;
A
#
# COMPACT_ATOMS: atom_id res chain seq x y z
N PHE A 1 15.07 -28.15 -30.76
CA PHE A 1 14.32 -28.04 -29.51
C PHE A 1 12.82 -28.22 -29.77
N PHE A 2 12.26 -29.38 -29.42
CA PHE A 2 10.80 -29.58 -29.35
C PHE A 2 10.35 -29.41 -27.89
N VAL A 3 9.33 -28.60 -27.64
CA VAL A 3 8.85 -28.29 -26.29
C VAL A 3 7.87 -29.37 -25.84
N ARG A 4 8.24 -30.19 -24.84
CA ARG A 4 7.26 -31.02 -24.08
C ARG A 4 7.01 -30.37 -22.72
N ARG A 5 5.74 -30.28 -22.32
CA ARG A 5 5.30 -29.54 -21.13
C ARG A 5 4.85 -30.49 -20.05
N ARG A 6 5.26 -30.23 -18.81
CA ARG A 6 4.69 -30.89 -17.61
C ARG A 6 4.44 -29.83 -16.54
N THR A 7 3.21 -29.82 -16.03
CA THR A 7 2.75 -28.93 -14.96
C THR A 7 2.31 -29.80 -13.80
N ASP A 8 3.01 -29.69 -12.66
CA ASP A 8 2.70 -30.38 -11.40
C ASP A 8 2.16 -29.40 -10.35
N GLY A 9 1.65 -28.25 -10.79
CA GLY A 9 1.10 -27.17 -9.96
C GLY A 9 1.60 -25.80 -10.41
N LYS A 10 2.22 -25.03 -9.50
CA LYS A 10 2.82 -23.71 -9.79
C LYS A 10 4.19 -23.79 -10.50
N ILE A 11 4.72 -24.99 -10.68
CA ILE A 11 5.99 -25.24 -11.34
C ILE A 11 5.68 -25.77 -12.74
N SER A 12 6.42 -25.28 -13.72
CA SER A 12 6.34 -25.75 -15.09
C SER A 12 7.73 -26.17 -15.52
N SER A 13 7.79 -27.33 -16.17
CA SER A 13 9.02 -27.82 -16.78
C SER A 13 8.84 -27.96 -18.28
N ILE A 14 9.93 -27.70 -18.98
CA ILE A 14 10.00 -27.82 -20.42
C ILE A 14 11.16 -28.72 -20.75
N SER A 15 10.86 -29.79 -21.46
CA SER A 15 11.86 -30.65 -22.07
C SER A 15 12.08 -30.23 -23.51
N PHE A 16 13.33 -30.29 -23.93
CA PHE A 16 13.77 -30.02 -25.28
C PHE A 16 14.57 -31.19 -25.85
N ASP A 17 14.21 -31.65 -27.05
CA ASP A 17 15.06 -32.55 -27.81
C ASP A 17 16.21 -31.78 -28.47
N ILE A 18 17.44 -32.25 -28.24
CA ILE A 18 18.65 -31.79 -28.93
C ILE A 18 18.67 -32.47 -30.32
N LYS A 19 18.75 -31.67 -31.39
CA LYS A 19 18.84 -32.19 -32.78
C LYS A 19 20.27 -32.35 -33.30
N SER A 20 21.27 -31.81 -32.61
CA SER A 20 22.70 -31.92 -32.96
C SER A 20 23.34 -33.00 -32.08
N ASN A 21 24.18 -33.83 -32.67
CA ASN A 21 24.94 -34.87 -31.95
C ASN A 21 26.10 -34.29 -31.11
N ASP A 22 26.34 -32.98 -31.16
CA ASP A 22 27.54 -32.34 -30.61
C ASP A 22 27.31 -31.60 -29.28
N PHE A 23 26.10 -31.63 -28.74
CA PHE A 23 25.79 -30.97 -27.47
C PHE A 23 25.79 -31.97 -26.31
N THR A 24 26.81 -31.90 -25.47
CA THR A 24 26.90 -32.61 -24.18
C THR A 24 26.90 -31.60 -23.03
N PHE A 25 26.52 -32.03 -21.82
CA PHE A 25 26.57 -31.20 -20.62
C PHE A 25 26.88 -32.04 -19.38
N ASN A 26 27.54 -31.42 -18.40
CA ASN A 26 27.81 -31.97 -17.08
C ASN A 26 26.64 -31.66 -16.13
N PRO A 27 26.34 -32.56 -15.17
CA PRO A 27 25.24 -32.35 -14.25
C PRO A 27 25.50 -31.11 -13.37
N GLY A 28 24.48 -30.27 -13.23
CA GLY A 28 24.55 -28.98 -12.51
C GLY A 28 24.78 -27.74 -13.37
N GLN A 29 25.06 -27.92 -14.68
CA GLN A 29 25.19 -26.81 -15.63
C GLN A 29 23.84 -26.16 -16.00
N TYR A 30 23.91 -24.97 -16.59
CA TYR A 30 22.75 -24.21 -17.08
C TYR A 30 22.82 -23.92 -18.58
N ILE A 31 21.69 -23.52 -19.15
CA ILE A 31 21.56 -23.07 -20.55
C ILE A 31 20.95 -21.68 -20.61
N ARG A 32 21.34 -20.92 -21.64
CA ARG A 32 20.75 -19.63 -21.98
C ARG A 32 19.79 -19.79 -23.14
N LEU A 33 18.53 -19.41 -22.96
CA LEU A 33 17.50 -19.47 -23.99
C LEU A 33 17.14 -18.09 -24.50
N THR A 34 17.07 -17.92 -25.82
CA THR A 34 16.67 -16.70 -26.51
C THR A 34 15.44 -16.95 -27.38
N ILE A 35 14.42 -16.09 -27.25
CA ILE A 35 13.21 -16.09 -28.09
C ILE A 35 13.32 -14.92 -29.08
N PRO A 36 13.69 -15.15 -30.35
CA PRO A 36 13.90 -14.06 -31.32
C PRO A 36 12.66 -13.17 -31.53
N THR A 37 11.46 -13.73 -31.40
CA THR A 37 10.17 -13.03 -31.61
C THR A 37 9.71 -12.16 -30.42
N LEU A 38 10.47 -12.10 -29.33
CA LEU A 38 10.19 -11.18 -28.22
C LEU A 38 10.92 -9.84 -28.47
N LYS A 39 10.18 -8.73 -28.63
CA LYS A 39 10.76 -7.39 -28.84
C LYS A 39 11.63 -6.99 -27.63
N ALA A 40 12.74 -6.29 -27.90
CA ALA A 40 13.73 -5.88 -26.88
C ALA A 40 13.20 -4.86 -25.85
N SER A 41 12.03 -4.25 -26.06
CA SER A 41 11.43 -3.24 -25.18
C SER A 41 10.91 -3.75 -23.83
N VAL A 42 11.12 -5.03 -23.50
CA VAL A 42 10.75 -5.62 -22.21
C VAL A 42 11.90 -5.43 -21.23
N LEU A 43 11.61 -4.96 -20.00
CA LEU A 43 12.53 -4.70 -18.87
C LEU A 43 13.67 -5.72 -18.61
N LYS A 44 13.56 -6.95 -19.11
CA LYS A 44 14.57 -8.01 -18.95
C LYS A 44 15.07 -8.60 -20.28
N GLY A 45 14.65 -8.07 -21.44
CA GLY A 45 15.05 -8.57 -22.77
C GLY A 45 14.45 -9.92 -23.16
N ASN A 46 14.92 -10.47 -24.28
CA ASN A 46 14.45 -11.69 -24.94
C ASN A 46 15.26 -12.96 -24.67
N THR A 47 16.12 -12.94 -23.65
CA THR A 47 17.04 -14.03 -23.30
C THR A 47 17.03 -14.34 -21.80
N ARG A 48 16.98 -15.61 -21.40
CA ARG A 48 17.00 -16.03 -19.98
C ARG A 48 17.86 -17.27 -19.77
N ASP A 49 18.52 -17.32 -18.62
CA ASP A 49 19.30 -18.46 -18.17
C ASP A 49 18.43 -19.40 -17.31
N PHE A 50 18.55 -20.70 -17.56
CA PHE A 50 17.84 -21.75 -16.84
C PHE A 50 18.78 -22.91 -16.55
N THR A 51 18.78 -23.36 -15.31
CA THR A 51 19.51 -24.55 -14.91
C THR A 51 18.93 -25.79 -15.59
N ILE A 52 19.82 -26.67 -16.06
CA ILE A 52 19.40 -27.96 -16.57
C ILE A 52 19.02 -28.81 -15.36
N SER A 53 17.79 -29.30 -15.35
CA SER A 53 17.25 -30.15 -14.30
C SER A 53 17.32 -31.64 -14.65
N SER A 54 17.41 -31.99 -15.94
CA SER A 54 17.57 -33.39 -16.35
C SER A 54 18.98 -33.90 -16.02
N SER A 55 19.09 -35.20 -15.78
CA SER A 55 20.39 -35.88 -15.80
C SER A 55 20.92 -35.86 -17.24
N PRO A 56 22.23 -35.69 -17.46
CA PRO A 56 22.86 -36.08 -18.71
C PRO A 56 22.51 -37.55 -18.98
N ASP A 57 21.85 -37.82 -20.10
CA ASP A 57 21.49 -39.17 -20.53
C ASP A 57 21.72 -39.34 -22.04
N LYS A 58 21.76 -40.59 -22.50
CA LYS A 58 21.96 -40.93 -23.92
C LYS A 58 20.78 -40.53 -24.82
N LYS A 59 19.67 -40.03 -24.26
CA LYS A 59 18.45 -39.71 -25.01
C LYS A 59 18.46 -38.28 -25.55
N GLY A 60 19.43 -37.45 -25.14
CA GLY A 60 19.61 -36.10 -25.69
C GLY A 60 18.47 -35.13 -25.31
N ILE A 61 17.86 -35.34 -24.14
CA ILE A 61 16.75 -34.50 -23.65
C ILE A 61 17.25 -33.54 -22.57
N ILE A 62 17.10 -32.24 -22.81
CA ILE A 62 17.36 -31.20 -21.82
C ILE A 62 16.04 -30.78 -21.19
N GLN A 63 15.90 -30.93 -19.88
CA GLN A 63 14.75 -30.42 -19.15
C GLN A 63 15.14 -29.22 -18.31
N ILE A 64 14.43 -28.11 -18.46
CA ILE A 64 14.52 -26.97 -17.56
C ILE A 64 13.26 -26.86 -16.72
N ALA A 65 13.42 -26.34 -15.51
CA ALA A 65 12.34 -26.11 -14.58
C ALA A 65 12.26 -24.63 -14.20
N PHE A 66 11.05 -24.09 -14.11
CA PHE A 66 10.85 -22.74 -13.60
C PHE A 66 9.48 -22.58 -12.95
N ARG A 67 9.41 -21.66 -11.99
CA ARG A 67 8.12 -21.25 -11.41
C ARG A 67 7.35 -20.40 -12.42
N ASN A 68 6.04 -20.62 -12.47
CA ASN A 68 5.14 -19.70 -13.15
C ASN A 68 5.27 -18.30 -12.54
N SER A 69 5.43 -17.31 -13.41
CA SER A 69 5.60 -15.91 -13.04
C SER A 69 5.04 -15.04 -14.15
N ASP A 70 4.86 -13.74 -13.89
CA ASP A 70 4.34 -12.82 -14.88
C ASP A 70 5.29 -12.46 -16.01
N SER A 71 6.50 -13.03 -16.01
CA SER A 71 7.49 -12.88 -17.07
C SER A 71 6.90 -13.24 -18.45
N GLU A 72 6.72 -12.23 -19.29
CA GLU A 72 6.42 -12.31 -20.74
C GLU A 72 7.22 -13.43 -21.44
N PHE A 73 8.52 -13.50 -21.19
CA PHE A 73 9.40 -14.55 -21.73
C PHE A 73 8.93 -15.97 -21.37
N LYS A 74 8.69 -16.26 -20.08
CA LYS A 74 8.24 -17.58 -19.61
C LYS A 74 6.83 -17.88 -20.10
N LYS A 75 5.93 -16.88 -20.12
CA LYS A 75 4.58 -17.00 -20.69
C LYS A 75 4.62 -17.36 -22.18
N LYS A 76 5.48 -16.73 -22.98
CA LYS A 76 5.63 -17.06 -24.41
C LYS A 76 6.21 -18.45 -24.62
N ILE A 77 7.24 -18.83 -23.88
CA ILE A 77 7.80 -20.18 -23.94
C ILE A 77 6.78 -21.25 -23.52
N LEU A 78 5.96 -20.99 -22.50
CA LEU A 78 4.87 -21.90 -22.11
C LEU A 78 3.74 -21.97 -23.14
N LYS A 79 3.51 -20.91 -23.92
CA LYS A 79 2.48 -20.87 -24.97
C LYS A 79 2.98 -21.33 -26.34
N ALA A 80 4.30 -21.40 -26.56
CA ALA A 80 4.92 -21.76 -27.83
C ALA A 80 4.51 -23.17 -28.31
N SER A 81 3.94 -23.27 -29.51
CA SER A 81 3.53 -24.55 -30.10
C SER A 81 4.73 -25.48 -30.36
N THR A 82 4.48 -26.79 -30.34
CA THR A 82 5.49 -27.80 -30.70
C THR A 82 6.06 -27.49 -32.08
N GLY A 83 7.38 -27.36 -32.19
CA GLY A 83 8.07 -26.96 -33.43
C GLY A 83 8.54 -25.49 -33.46
N THR A 84 8.18 -24.67 -32.47
CA THR A 84 8.70 -23.29 -32.33
C THR A 84 10.22 -23.30 -32.21
N LYS A 85 10.92 -22.58 -33.10
CA LYS A 85 12.38 -22.43 -33.06
C LYS A 85 12.78 -21.46 -31.94
N ILE A 86 13.55 -21.95 -30.96
CA ILE A 86 14.16 -21.18 -29.86
C ILE A 86 15.67 -21.30 -30.03
N GLN A 87 16.43 -20.24 -29.78
CA GLN A 87 17.89 -20.32 -29.75
C GLN A 87 18.35 -20.67 -28.33
N ALA A 88 19.32 -21.59 -28.21
CA ALA A 88 19.93 -21.94 -26.93
C ALA A 88 21.45 -21.82 -27.03
N GLN A 89 22.08 -21.31 -25.98
CA GLN A 89 23.52 -21.23 -25.81
C GLN A 89 23.91 -21.98 -24.53
N GLY A 90 24.90 -22.87 -24.61
CA GLY A 90 25.39 -23.66 -23.49
C GLY A 90 26.16 -24.91 -23.93
N PRO A 91 26.48 -25.81 -22.98
CA PRO A 91 26.25 -25.65 -21.54
C PRO A 91 27.16 -24.57 -20.92
N LEU A 92 26.69 -23.95 -19.84
CA LEU A 92 27.41 -22.91 -19.10
C LEU A 92 27.46 -23.25 -17.60
N GLY A 93 28.41 -22.64 -16.90
CA GLY A 93 28.56 -22.73 -15.45
C GLY A 93 29.59 -23.76 -14.98
N VAL A 94 30.21 -23.45 -13.85
CA VAL A 94 31.22 -24.28 -13.14
C VAL A 94 30.62 -25.06 -11.95
N PHE A 95 29.30 -24.99 -11.78
CA PHE A 95 28.56 -25.69 -10.73
C PHE A 95 28.33 -27.15 -11.14
N THR A 96 29.39 -27.97 -11.13
CA THR A 96 29.34 -29.37 -11.58
C THR A 96 29.63 -30.34 -10.45
N LEU A 97 29.17 -31.59 -10.61
CA LEU A 97 29.63 -32.72 -9.78
C LEU A 97 31.17 -32.83 -9.89
N PRO A 98 31.91 -32.98 -8.78
CA PRO A 98 33.36 -33.17 -8.81
C PRO A 98 33.73 -34.49 -9.51
N GLU A 99 34.95 -34.59 -10.03
CA GLU A 99 35.44 -35.83 -10.65
C GLU A 99 35.78 -36.89 -9.59
N ASP A 100 36.25 -36.47 -8.40
CA ASP A 100 36.57 -37.35 -7.29
C ASP A 100 35.30 -37.77 -6.52
N SER A 101 34.95 -39.04 -6.63
CA SER A 101 33.79 -39.62 -5.96
C SER A 101 33.89 -39.72 -4.44
N ASN A 102 35.10 -39.58 -3.87
CA ASN A 102 35.30 -39.65 -2.43
C ASN A 102 35.07 -38.31 -1.72
N THR A 103 34.94 -37.22 -2.48
CA THR A 103 34.69 -35.90 -1.91
C THR A 103 33.24 -35.81 -1.39
N PRO A 104 33.02 -35.60 -0.08
CA PRO A 104 31.66 -35.47 0.47
C PRO A 104 30.98 -34.20 -0.04
N ILE A 105 29.69 -34.30 -0.39
CA ILE A 105 28.95 -33.18 -0.99
C ILE A 105 27.77 -32.80 -0.11
N VAL A 106 27.63 -31.52 0.23
CA VAL A 106 26.47 -31.00 0.94
C VAL A 106 25.76 -29.96 0.09
N PHE A 107 24.52 -30.23 -0.31
CA PHE A 107 23.64 -29.25 -0.94
C PHE A 107 22.79 -28.56 0.10
N VAL A 108 22.89 -27.24 0.21
CA VAL A 108 21.98 -26.43 1.02
C VAL A 108 21.08 -25.66 0.08
N ALA A 109 19.79 -26.00 0.10
CA ALA A 109 18.86 -25.44 -0.86
C ALA A 109 17.48 -25.10 -0.33
N GLY A 110 16.81 -24.19 -1.04
CA GLY A 110 15.44 -23.78 -0.70
C GLY A 110 14.57 -23.45 -1.90
N GLY A 111 13.31 -23.87 -1.82
CA GLY A 111 12.32 -23.60 -2.87
C GLY A 111 12.71 -24.18 -4.23
N MET A 112 12.57 -23.38 -5.30
CA MET A 112 13.00 -23.72 -6.66
C MET A 112 14.52 -23.65 -6.87
N GLY A 113 15.28 -23.12 -5.91
CA GLY A 113 16.73 -23.06 -6.02
C GLY A 113 17.39 -24.44 -5.99
N ILE A 114 16.68 -25.51 -5.64
CA ILE A 114 17.19 -26.89 -5.69
C ILE A 114 17.42 -27.44 -7.10
N THR A 115 16.91 -26.77 -8.14
CA THR A 115 17.00 -27.22 -9.54
C THR A 115 18.40 -27.66 -10.03
N PRO A 116 19.52 -27.00 -9.68
CA PRO A 116 20.86 -27.42 -10.07
C PRO A 116 21.25 -28.74 -9.43
N ALA A 117 20.96 -28.87 -8.14
CA ALA A 117 21.19 -30.09 -7.39
C ALA A 117 20.38 -31.25 -7.97
N LEU A 118 19.17 -31.02 -8.52
CA LEU A 118 18.37 -32.10 -9.12
C LEU A 118 19.08 -32.81 -10.27
N SER A 119 19.77 -32.09 -11.15
CA SER A 119 20.52 -32.73 -12.25
C SER A 119 21.62 -33.65 -11.71
N ILE A 120 22.33 -33.19 -10.67
CA ILE A 120 23.36 -33.96 -9.98
C ILE A 120 22.75 -35.17 -9.24
N ILE A 121 21.72 -34.95 -8.43
CA ILE A 121 21.01 -35.98 -7.67
C ILE A 121 20.45 -37.07 -8.60
N ARG A 122 19.83 -36.68 -9.71
CA ARG A 122 19.31 -37.61 -10.72
C ARG A 122 20.44 -38.39 -11.39
N PHE A 123 21.56 -37.73 -11.70
CA PHE A 123 22.72 -38.37 -12.32
C PHE A 123 23.37 -39.39 -11.39
N VAL A 124 23.63 -39.02 -10.13
CA VAL A 124 24.19 -39.91 -9.10
C VAL A 124 23.24 -41.08 -8.84
N SER A 125 21.93 -40.84 -8.77
CA SER A 125 20.93 -41.89 -8.59
C SER A 125 20.82 -42.84 -9.78
N SER A 126 20.92 -42.34 -11.02
CA SER A 126 20.72 -43.16 -12.22
C SER A 126 21.98 -43.95 -12.59
N ASN A 127 23.16 -43.36 -12.39
CA ASN A 127 24.44 -43.98 -12.75
C ASN A 127 25.15 -44.66 -11.57
N LYS A 128 24.57 -44.62 -10.36
CA LYS A 128 25.15 -45.19 -9.12
C LYS A 128 26.60 -44.78 -8.90
N THR A 129 26.90 -43.50 -9.05
CA THR A 129 28.26 -43.00 -8.82
C THR A 129 28.62 -43.12 -7.33
N GLY A 130 29.91 -43.29 -7.00
CA GLY A 130 30.39 -43.40 -5.61
C GLY A 130 30.24 -42.15 -4.74
N HIS A 131 29.72 -41.04 -5.28
CA HIS A 131 29.54 -39.78 -4.56
C HIS A 131 28.51 -39.88 -3.45
N ASN A 132 28.88 -39.40 -2.26
CA ASN A 132 27.98 -39.25 -1.11
C ASN A 132 27.45 -37.81 -1.03
N ILE A 133 26.13 -37.68 -1.01
CA ILE A 133 25.43 -36.39 -1.07
C ILE A 133 24.50 -36.25 0.14
N HIS A 134 24.66 -35.16 0.90
CA HIS A 134 23.70 -34.71 1.92
C HIS A 134 22.93 -33.49 1.41
N ILE A 135 21.61 -33.55 1.40
CA ILE A 135 20.75 -32.45 0.97
C ILE A 135 20.08 -31.84 2.20
N VAL A 136 20.40 -30.59 2.53
CA VAL A 136 19.68 -29.77 3.50
C VAL A 136 18.68 -28.91 2.75
N TYR A 137 17.41 -29.30 2.78
CA TYR A 137 16.35 -28.63 2.04
C TYR A 137 15.39 -27.89 2.97
N ALA A 138 15.14 -26.62 2.70
CA ALA A 138 14.16 -25.83 3.43
C ALA A 138 13.09 -25.18 2.59
N ASN A 139 11.92 -25.06 3.21
CA ASN A 139 10.80 -24.36 2.63
C ASN A 139 9.85 -23.85 3.73
N SER A 140 9.07 -22.83 3.40
CA SER A 140 7.95 -22.34 4.23
C SER A 140 6.89 -23.41 4.48
N SER A 141 6.70 -24.34 3.54
CA SER A 141 5.80 -25.49 3.66
C SER A 141 6.39 -26.67 2.90
N MET A 142 6.60 -27.79 3.59
CA MET A 142 7.12 -29.02 2.95
C MET A 142 6.07 -29.70 2.08
N GLU A 143 4.78 -29.55 2.36
CA GLU A 143 3.74 -30.10 1.48
C GLU A 143 3.72 -29.46 0.09
N ARG A 144 4.10 -28.18 0.01
CA ARG A 144 4.13 -27.39 -1.22
C ARG A 144 5.53 -27.19 -1.79
N ALA A 145 6.53 -27.84 -1.19
CA ALA A 145 7.91 -27.67 -1.59
C ALA A 145 8.18 -28.25 -2.99
N ALA A 146 8.97 -27.51 -3.78
CA ALA A 146 9.33 -27.92 -5.13
C ALA A 146 10.19 -29.19 -5.08
N TYR A 147 9.82 -30.21 -5.86
CA TYR A 147 10.56 -31.46 -6.02
C TYR A 147 10.78 -32.30 -4.75
N ILE A 148 10.25 -31.92 -3.59
CA ILE A 148 10.49 -32.63 -2.33
C ILE A 148 10.02 -34.09 -2.37
N LYS A 149 8.88 -34.38 -3.04
CA LYS A 149 8.36 -35.74 -3.19
C LYS A 149 9.30 -36.62 -4.00
N GLU A 150 9.92 -36.05 -5.03
CA GLU A 150 10.92 -36.74 -5.85
C GLU A 150 12.21 -36.96 -5.07
N ILE A 151 12.72 -35.94 -4.39
CA ILE A 151 13.95 -36.01 -3.60
C ILE A 151 13.80 -37.04 -2.46
N ARG A 152 12.67 -37.04 -1.74
CA ARG A 152 12.36 -38.06 -0.71
C ARG A 152 12.39 -39.48 -1.30
N SER A 153 11.82 -39.66 -2.49
CA SER A 153 11.81 -40.96 -3.18
C SER A 153 13.23 -41.40 -3.56
N ILE A 154 14.04 -40.49 -4.11
CA ILE A 154 15.44 -40.77 -4.49
C ILE A 154 16.28 -41.12 -3.25
N ALA A 155 16.21 -40.30 -2.19
CA ALA A 155 16.95 -40.53 -0.96
C ALA A 155 16.56 -41.85 -0.27
N LYS A 156 15.28 -42.24 -0.32
CA LYS A 156 14.81 -43.53 0.21
C LYS A 156 15.38 -44.73 -0.56
N ASN A 157 15.63 -44.56 -1.86
CA ASN A 157 16.06 -45.65 -2.76
C ASN A 157 17.58 -45.67 -3.03
N ASN A 158 18.34 -44.71 -2.49
CA ASN A 158 19.79 -44.60 -2.68
C ASN A 158 20.49 -44.21 -1.38
N SER A 159 21.24 -45.15 -0.79
CA SER A 159 21.97 -44.96 0.48
C SER A 159 23.03 -43.86 0.43
N ASN A 160 23.51 -43.49 -0.76
CA ASN A 160 24.52 -42.44 -0.93
C ASN A 160 23.89 -41.04 -0.91
N ILE A 161 22.56 -40.92 -0.81
CA ILE A 161 21.84 -39.63 -0.83
C ILE A 161 21.02 -39.49 0.45
N GLN A 162 21.45 -38.59 1.34
CA GLN A 162 20.75 -38.25 2.57
C GLN A 162 19.97 -36.94 2.42
N LEU A 163 18.84 -36.82 3.12
CA LEU A 163 17.97 -35.64 3.08
C LEU A 163 17.63 -35.18 4.51
N THR A 164 17.95 -33.94 4.81
CA THR A 164 17.48 -33.22 6.00
C THR A 164 16.49 -32.13 5.59
N GLU A 165 15.31 -32.15 6.19
CA GLU A 165 14.24 -31.21 5.89
C GLU A 165 14.05 -30.19 7.01
N LYS A 166 13.90 -28.91 6.65
CA LYS A 166 13.65 -27.82 7.59
C LYS A 166 12.49 -26.93 7.16
N ILE A 167 11.43 -26.86 7.98
CA ILE A 167 10.39 -25.86 7.81
C ILE A 167 10.92 -24.50 8.28
N GLY A 168 10.84 -23.47 7.43
CA GLY A 168 11.30 -22.12 7.72
C GLY A 168 12.65 -21.77 7.09
N ARG A 169 13.43 -20.91 7.77
CA ARG A 169 14.76 -20.46 7.31
C ARG A 169 15.84 -21.47 7.72
N ILE A 170 16.89 -21.58 6.90
CA ILE A 170 18.14 -22.29 7.24
C ILE A 170 19.15 -21.26 7.71
N ASP A 171 19.85 -21.58 8.79
CA ASP A 171 21.03 -20.87 9.27
C ASP A 171 22.20 -21.86 9.43
N ALA A 172 23.41 -21.30 9.61
CA ALA A 172 24.63 -22.10 9.70
C ALA A 172 24.68 -22.98 10.97
N GLU A 173 24.04 -22.55 12.06
CA GLU A 173 23.93 -23.32 13.31
C GLU A 173 23.09 -24.58 13.14
N PHE A 174 21.96 -24.47 12.44
CA PHE A 174 21.15 -25.61 12.08
C PHE A 174 21.94 -26.59 11.21
N ILE A 175 22.67 -26.11 10.19
CA ILE A 175 23.49 -26.96 9.31
C ILE A 175 24.53 -27.71 10.12
N LYS A 176 25.25 -27.03 11.03
CA LYS A 176 26.27 -27.62 11.90
C LYS A 176 25.76 -28.78 12.74
N LYS A 177 24.50 -28.70 13.19
CA LYS A 177 23.85 -29.76 13.97
C LYS A 177 23.24 -30.87 13.13
N SER A 178 23.09 -30.66 11.83
CA SER A 178 22.23 -31.51 10.97
C SER A 178 22.98 -32.35 9.95
N VAL A 179 24.27 -32.08 9.75
CA VAL A 179 25.08 -32.65 8.68
C VAL A 179 26.47 -32.99 9.22
N GLU A 180 26.96 -34.18 8.89
CA GLU A 180 28.36 -34.54 9.10
C GLU A 180 29.21 -34.00 7.95
N TYR A 181 30.35 -33.37 8.26
CA TYR A 181 31.22 -32.77 7.27
C TYR A 181 32.69 -32.88 7.67
N THR A 182 33.56 -32.65 6.69
CA THR A 182 35.02 -32.67 6.82
C THR A 182 35.61 -31.44 6.13
N ASP A 183 36.91 -31.17 6.32
CA ASP A 183 37.61 -30.09 5.62
C ASP A 183 37.65 -30.26 4.10
N LYS A 184 37.30 -31.44 3.58
CA LYS A 184 37.20 -31.71 2.14
C LYS A 184 35.77 -31.60 1.62
N THR A 185 34.78 -31.41 2.49
CA THR A 185 33.38 -31.37 2.09
C THR A 185 33.13 -30.19 1.16
N LEU A 186 32.56 -30.46 -0.02
CA LEU A 186 32.12 -29.43 -0.95
C LEU A 186 30.70 -28.98 -0.61
N TRP A 187 30.54 -27.68 -0.42
CA TRP A 187 29.29 -27.05 -0.02
C TRP A 187 28.66 -26.35 -1.20
N TYR A 188 27.49 -26.81 -1.62
CA TYR A 188 26.75 -26.27 -2.75
C TYR A 188 25.54 -25.48 -2.24
N LEU A 189 25.57 -24.16 -2.38
CA LEU A 189 24.50 -23.28 -1.90
C LEU A 189 23.61 -22.83 -3.05
N CYS A 190 22.31 -23.18 -3.00
CA CYS A 190 21.35 -22.85 -4.06
C CYS A 190 20.01 -22.39 -3.51
N GLY A 191 19.54 -21.20 -3.85
CA GLY A 191 18.31 -20.71 -3.24
C GLY A 191 18.01 -19.27 -3.57
N LEU A 192 17.20 -18.67 -2.70
CA LEU A 192 17.00 -17.22 -2.72
C LEU A 192 18.35 -16.51 -2.48
N PRO A 193 18.67 -15.42 -3.20
CA PRO A 193 19.95 -14.72 -3.10
C PRO A 193 20.31 -14.33 -1.66
N GLU A 194 19.32 -13.94 -0.86
CA GLU A 194 19.50 -13.53 0.53
C GLU A 194 19.97 -14.70 1.40
N MET A 195 19.40 -15.90 1.18
CA MET A 195 19.80 -17.12 1.89
C MET A 195 21.22 -17.55 1.49
N VAL A 196 21.50 -17.58 0.18
CA VAL A 196 22.83 -17.94 -0.33
C VAL A 196 23.91 -16.97 0.17
N PHE A 197 23.62 -15.66 0.14
CA PHE A 197 24.54 -14.64 0.64
C PHE A 197 24.75 -14.74 2.16
N ALA A 198 23.69 -14.91 2.93
CA ALA A 198 23.80 -15.08 4.38
C ALA A 198 24.58 -16.35 4.75
N LEU A 199 24.33 -17.46 4.07
CA LEU A 199 25.01 -18.73 4.34
C LEU A 199 26.45 -18.73 3.88
N SER A 200 26.76 -18.19 2.70
CA SER A 200 28.15 -18.11 2.20
C SER A 200 29.08 -17.31 3.11
N LYS A 201 28.55 -16.32 3.85
CA LYS A 201 29.32 -15.59 4.87
C LYS A 201 29.40 -16.31 6.22
N ASN A 202 28.33 -17.00 6.62
CA ASN A 202 28.24 -17.58 7.95
C ASN A 202 28.77 -19.01 8.04
N ILE A 203 28.69 -19.80 6.96
CA ILE A 203 29.17 -21.18 6.92
C ILE A 203 30.68 -21.25 7.22
N PRO A 204 31.58 -20.50 6.55
CA PRO A 204 33.00 -20.52 6.86
C PRO A 204 33.30 -20.21 8.32
N ARG A 205 32.58 -19.23 8.88
CA ARG A 205 32.77 -18.76 10.26
C ARG A 205 32.23 -19.73 11.32
N VAL A 206 31.07 -20.34 11.08
CA VAL A 206 30.35 -21.16 12.09
C VAL A 206 30.79 -22.63 12.03
N LEU A 207 31.07 -23.13 10.83
CA LEU A 207 31.50 -24.50 10.58
C LEU A 207 33.03 -24.65 10.50
N GLU A 208 33.77 -23.52 10.51
CA GLU A 208 35.24 -23.47 10.43
C GLU A 208 35.80 -24.10 9.14
N VAL A 209 35.07 -23.97 8.03
CA VAL A 209 35.42 -24.51 6.71
C VAL A 209 36.01 -23.44 5.78
N THR A 210 36.85 -23.85 4.84
CA THR A 210 37.48 -22.92 3.89
C THR A 210 36.52 -22.42 2.80
N ASP A 211 36.62 -21.13 2.45
CA ASP A 211 35.83 -20.51 1.37
C ASP A 211 36.01 -21.23 0.02
N GLN A 212 37.17 -21.84 -0.20
CA GLN A 212 37.53 -22.57 -1.42
C GLN A 212 36.67 -23.83 -1.66
N ASN A 213 35.96 -24.31 -0.64
CA ASN A 213 35.07 -25.47 -0.75
C ASN A 213 33.60 -25.10 -0.92
N ILE A 214 33.28 -23.80 -0.92
CA ILE A 214 31.92 -23.32 -1.15
C ILE A 214 31.76 -23.08 -2.66
N ARG A 215 30.68 -23.64 -3.22
CA ARG A 215 30.23 -23.49 -4.60
C ARG A 215 28.86 -22.85 -4.55
N ILE A 216 28.72 -21.72 -5.23
CA ILE A 216 27.46 -21.00 -5.36
C ILE A 216 27.07 -21.07 -6.82
N GLU A 217 25.79 -21.31 -7.09
CA GLU A 217 25.30 -21.27 -8.46
C GLU A 217 25.44 -19.84 -9.02
N GLU A 218 26.10 -19.69 -10.18
CA GLU A 218 26.26 -18.41 -10.91
C GLU A 218 24.95 -17.95 -11.57
N TYR A 219 23.87 -17.85 -10.79
CA TYR A 219 22.57 -17.45 -11.32
C TYR A 219 22.57 -15.94 -11.67
N VAL A 220 22.86 -15.63 -12.95
CA VAL A 220 22.82 -14.27 -13.54
C VAL A 220 21.37 -13.71 -13.64
N GLY A 221 20.35 -14.50 -13.29
CA GLY A 221 18.94 -14.06 -13.37
C GLY A 221 18.43 -13.20 -12.21
N TYR A 222 19.23 -13.01 -11.16
CA TYR A 222 18.92 -12.13 -10.01
C TYR A 222 20.03 -11.12 -9.66
N GLN A 223 21.09 -11.01 -10.46
CA GLN A 223 22.09 -9.95 -10.31
C GLN A 223 21.84 -8.83 -11.33
N LYS A 224 21.24 -7.73 -10.87
CA LYS A 224 21.63 -6.40 -11.38
C LYS A 224 23.02 -6.17 -10.81
N ASN A 225 24.05 -6.54 -11.57
CA ASN A 225 25.38 -5.93 -11.67
C ASN A 225 26.36 -6.95 -12.24
N LYS A 226 27.06 -6.54 -13.29
CA LYS A 226 28.14 -7.32 -13.90
C LYS A 226 29.42 -7.03 -13.12
N THR A 227 29.92 -8.02 -12.38
CA THR A 227 31.35 -8.12 -12.11
C THR A 227 31.82 -9.50 -12.54
N ASN A 228 32.59 -9.51 -13.62
CA ASN A 228 33.27 -10.67 -14.18
C ASN A 228 34.19 -11.30 -13.12
N TYR A 229 33.84 -12.48 -12.62
CA TYR A 229 34.84 -13.37 -12.01
C TYR A 229 35.71 -13.92 -13.15
N LYS A 230 36.92 -13.37 -13.28
CA LYS A 230 37.96 -13.97 -14.13
C LYS A 230 38.50 -15.20 -13.40
N VAL A 231 38.30 -16.35 -14.03
CA VAL A 231 39.06 -17.58 -13.79
C VAL A 231 40.54 -17.26 -14.07
N PHE A 232 41.41 -17.51 -13.09
CA PHE A 232 42.86 -17.48 -13.29
C PHE A 232 43.27 -18.69 -14.15
N PRO A 233 44.09 -18.52 -15.20
CA PRO A 233 44.76 -19.66 -15.81
C PRO A 233 45.78 -20.21 -14.81
N SER A 234 45.71 -21.51 -14.54
CA SER A 234 46.80 -22.27 -13.94
C SER A 234 47.99 -22.25 -14.90
N VAL A 235 49.02 -21.48 -14.56
CA VAL A 235 50.33 -21.62 -15.22
C VAL A 235 50.97 -22.88 -14.66
N LYS A 236 51.21 -23.86 -15.53
CA LYS A 236 52.04 -25.03 -15.22
C LYS A 236 53.47 -24.55 -14.97
N SER A 237 54.07 -25.03 -13.89
CA SER A 237 55.51 -24.95 -13.66
C SER A 237 56.21 -25.86 -14.69
N GLU A 238 56.87 -25.26 -15.68
CA GLU A 238 57.91 -25.92 -16.46
C GLU A 238 59.27 -25.42 -15.99
N ASP A 239 60.17 -26.37 -15.82
CA ASP A 239 61.51 -26.23 -15.26
C ASP A 239 62.38 -25.27 -16.07
N ILE A 240 63.08 -24.36 -15.38
CA ILE A 240 64.19 -23.61 -15.95
C ILE A 240 65.44 -24.04 -15.17
N GLU A 241 66.23 -24.93 -15.78
CA GLU A 241 67.62 -25.13 -15.38
C GLU A 241 68.43 -23.88 -15.78
N LEU A 242 69.13 -23.27 -14.82
CA LEU A 242 70.15 -22.26 -15.07
C LEU A 242 71.49 -22.84 -14.62
N THR A 243 72.39 -23.04 -15.57
CA THR A 243 73.79 -23.37 -15.34
C THR A 243 74.60 -22.12 -15.02
N ASP A 244 75.53 -22.26 -14.07
CA ASP A 244 76.42 -21.24 -13.56
C ASP A 244 77.36 -20.68 -14.65
N GLU A 245 77.45 -19.35 -14.75
CA GLU A 245 78.72 -18.58 -14.82
C GLU A 245 78.47 -17.05 -14.98
N ASN A 246 79.22 -16.26 -14.20
CA ASN A 246 79.42 -14.79 -14.24
C ASN A 246 78.56 -13.90 -13.30
N VAL A 247 79.08 -13.76 -12.08
CA VAL A 247 78.63 -12.96 -10.90
C VAL A 247 78.62 -11.42 -11.10
N MET A 248 78.68 -10.91 -12.33
CA MET A 248 78.70 -9.45 -12.61
C MET A 248 77.42 -8.92 -13.31
N SER A 249 76.47 -9.79 -13.68
CA SER A 249 75.27 -9.45 -14.49
C SER A 249 73.96 -9.24 -13.69
N ASP A 250 73.93 -9.59 -12.40
CA ASP A 250 72.67 -9.69 -11.61
C ASP A 250 71.96 -8.35 -11.34
N LYS A 251 72.69 -7.26 -11.08
CA LYS A 251 72.03 -5.98 -10.72
C LYS A 251 71.26 -5.35 -11.87
N ASN A 252 71.79 -5.44 -13.09
CA ASN A 252 71.18 -4.82 -14.27
C ASN A 252 69.99 -5.65 -14.80
N LEU A 253 70.07 -6.99 -14.71
CA LEU A 253 68.99 -7.88 -15.11
C LEU A 253 67.79 -7.78 -14.15
N ILE A 254 68.02 -7.77 -12.84
CA ILE A 254 66.97 -7.58 -11.83
C ILE A 254 66.33 -6.19 -11.99
N SER A 255 67.12 -5.13 -12.20
CA SER A 255 66.58 -3.79 -12.45
C SER A 255 65.73 -3.75 -13.73
N SER A 256 66.15 -4.44 -14.79
CA SER A 256 65.42 -4.51 -16.06
C SER A 256 64.13 -5.35 -15.95
N LEU A 257 64.14 -6.44 -15.17
CA LEU A 257 62.95 -7.25 -14.86
C LEU A 257 61.94 -6.47 -14.00
N LEU A 258 62.41 -5.72 -13.01
CA LEU A 258 61.55 -4.86 -12.17
C LEU A 258 60.96 -3.70 -12.96
N ASP A 259 61.68 -3.16 -13.95
CA ASP A 259 61.18 -2.15 -14.87
C ASP A 259 60.25 -2.72 -15.95
N ALA A 260 60.47 -3.96 -16.42
CA ALA A 260 59.58 -4.64 -17.37
C ALA A 260 58.20 -4.96 -16.76
N ILE A 261 58.14 -5.31 -15.47
CA ILE A 261 56.89 -5.41 -14.70
C ILE A 261 56.23 -4.01 -14.53
N GLY A 262 57.01 -2.94 -14.66
CA GLY A 262 56.65 -1.58 -14.30
C GLY A 262 55.66 -0.86 -15.20
N GLN A 263 55.13 -1.47 -16.27
CA GLN A 263 54.04 -0.86 -17.05
C GLN A 263 52.66 -1.01 -16.37
N GLY A 264 52.45 -2.06 -15.56
CA GLY A 264 51.13 -2.39 -14.98
C GLY A 264 51.04 -2.39 -13.45
N ALA A 265 52.17 -2.41 -12.74
CA ALA A 265 52.22 -2.53 -11.29
C ALA A 265 53.14 -1.47 -10.64
N LEU A 266 52.80 -1.04 -9.43
CA LEU A 266 53.68 -0.25 -8.57
C LEU A 266 54.63 -1.21 -7.88
N VAL A 267 55.93 -0.97 -8.01
CA VAL A 267 56.97 -1.81 -7.40
C VAL A 267 57.84 -0.99 -6.48
N ALA A 268 58.09 -1.50 -5.27
CA ALA A 268 59.02 -0.92 -4.32
C ALA A 268 59.87 -2.00 -3.65
N VAL A 269 61.15 -1.70 -3.43
CA VAL A 269 62.06 -2.54 -2.63
C VAL A 269 62.47 -1.76 -1.39
N THR A 270 62.43 -2.40 -0.23
CA THR A 270 62.84 -1.78 1.04
C THR A 270 63.91 -2.62 1.75
N ASP A 271 64.63 -1.99 2.67
CA ASP A 271 65.42 -2.69 3.68
C ASP A 271 64.52 -3.38 4.73
N THR A 272 65.15 -4.03 5.71
CA THR A 272 64.48 -4.72 6.82
C THR A 272 63.70 -3.80 7.77
N GLN A 273 63.95 -2.49 7.73
CA GLN A 273 63.28 -1.47 8.54
C GLN A 273 62.12 -0.80 7.76
N GLY A 274 61.94 -1.15 6.48
CA GLY A 274 60.92 -0.58 5.60
C GLY A 274 61.33 0.74 4.96
N THR A 275 62.62 1.07 4.95
CA THR A 275 63.18 2.20 4.21
C THR A 275 63.26 1.86 2.73
N ILE A 276 62.68 2.70 1.88
CA ILE A 276 62.60 2.49 0.44
C ILE A 276 64.00 2.61 -0.18
N GLN A 277 64.45 1.57 -0.86
CA GLN A 277 65.71 1.53 -1.59
C GLN A 277 65.49 1.65 -3.11
N TYR A 278 64.35 1.19 -3.60
CA TYR A 278 63.98 1.25 -5.00
C TYR A 278 62.49 1.45 -5.18
N ILE A 279 62.11 2.19 -6.22
CA ILE A 279 60.74 2.29 -6.75
C ILE A 279 60.79 2.38 -8.27
N ASN A 280 59.75 1.88 -8.94
CA ASN A 280 59.61 2.02 -10.38
C ASN A 280 58.86 3.31 -10.80
N LYS A 281 58.86 3.63 -12.10
CA LYS A 281 58.19 4.82 -12.65
C LYS A 281 56.70 4.88 -12.32
N LYS A 282 55.99 3.75 -12.37
CA LYS A 282 54.55 3.70 -12.06
C LYS A 282 54.24 4.09 -10.62
N PHE A 283 55.12 3.73 -9.68
CA PHE A 283 55.01 4.14 -8.30
C PHE A 283 55.07 5.67 -8.14
N ILE A 284 56.00 6.32 -8.85
CA ILE A 284 56.18 7.78 -8.87
C ILE A 284 54.94 8.47 -9.45
N GLU A 285 54.42 7.98 -10.59
CA GLU A 285 53.21 8.51 -11.23
C GLU A 285 52.00 8.52 -10.30
N VAL A 286 51.75 7.40 -9.59
CA VAL A 286 50.57 7.23 -8.75
C VAL A 286 50.73 7.90 -7.39
N ALA A 287 51.90 7.77 -6.76
CA ALA A 287 52.15 8.37 -5.45
C ALA A 287 52.40 9.89 -5.53
N LYS A 288 52.77 10.40 -6.71
CA LYS A 288 53.04 11.83 -7.01
C LYS A 288 54.19 12.45 -6.21
N TYR A 289 55.05 11.61 -5.62
CA TYR A 289 56.33 12.02 -5.04
C TYR A 289 57.45 11.77 -6.05
N SER A 290 58.49 12.59 -6.04
CA SER A 290 59.69 12.32 -6.85
C SER A 290 60.46 11.11 -6.31
N LYS A 291 61.39 10.57 -7.11
CA LYS A 291 62.23 9.44 -6.68
C LYS A 291 63.09 9.82 -5.49
N GLU A 292 63.65 11.02 -5.52
CA GLU A 292 64.53 11.59 -4.50
C GLU A 292 63.78 11.82 -3.17
N GLU A 293 62.47 12.07 -3.23
CA GLU A 293 61.62 12.24 -2.06
C GLU A 293 61.22 10.92 -1.41
N LEU A 294 61.20 9.82 -2.16
CA LEU A 294 60.77 8.50 -1.66
C LEU A 294 61.93 7.59 -1.28
N VAL A 295 63.02 7.57 -2.07
CA VAL A 295 64.18 6.73 -1.78
C VAL A 295 64.91 7.24 -0.54
N GLY A 296 65.18 6.36 0.42
CA GLY A 296 65.72 6.71 1.74
C GLY A 296 64.66 7.07 2.78
N GLN A 297 63.39 7.22 2.40
CA GLN A 297 62.29 7.42 3.34
C GLN A 297 61.64 6.10 3.75
N ASN A 298 61.03 6.08 4.93
CA ASN A 298 60.26 4.92 5.36
C ASN A 298 58.91 4.86 4.65
N HIS A 299 58.50 3.64 4.27
CA HIS A 299 57.28 3.38 3.52
C HIS A 299 56.00 3.96 4.14
N ARG A 300 56.02 4.24 5.45
CA ARG A 300 54.92 4.90 6.18
C ARG A 300 54.54 6.30 5.65
N ILE A 301 55.38 6.95 4.85
CA ILE A 301 55.09 8.26 4.23
C ILE A 301 53.78 8.26 3.41
N LEU A 302 53.36 7.10 2.90
CA LEU A 302 52.15 6.94 2.09
C LEU A 302 50.88 6.63 2.90
N LYS A 303 50.98 6.52 4.24
CA LYS A 303 49.84 6.15 5.10
C LYS A 303 48.69 7.16 4.94
N SER A 304 47.52 6.63 4.61
CA SER A 304 46.28 7.42 4.48
C SER A 304 45.61 7.74 5.82
N GLY A 305 45.89 6.94 6.86
CA GLY A 305 45.17 6.97 8.14
C GLY A 305 43.88 6.12 8.14
N PHE A 306 43.56 5.43 7.04
CA PHE A 306 42.36 4.59 6.93
C PHE A 306 42.48 3.25 7.68
N HIS A 307 43.67 2.64 7.63
CA HIS A 307 43.93 1.33 8.24
C HIS A 307 44.41 1.48 9.68
N SER A 308 43.96 0.58 10.56
CA SER A 308 44.28 0.63 11.99
C SER A 308 45.75 0.27 12.27
N PRO A 309 46.30 0.61 13.44
CA PRO A 309 47.64 0.18 13.84
C PRO A 309 47.82 -1.34 13.80
N GLU A 310 46.82 -2.11 14.24
CA GLU A 310 46.82 -3.57 14.30
C GLU A 310 46.98 -4.20 12.90
N PHE A 311 46.34 -3.60 11.89
CA PHE A 311 46.49 -4.03 10.49
C PHE A 311 47.97 -3.97 10.04
N TYR A 312 48.69 -2.91 10.42
CA TYR A 312 50.10 -2.77 10.08
C TYR A 312 50.99 -3.68 10.94
N GLU A 313 50.63 -3.94 12.19
CA GLU A 313 51.33 -4.91 13.05
C GLU A 313 51.26 -6.32 12.49
N GLU A 314 50.08 -6.75 12.02
CA GLU A 314 49.89 -8.05 11.39
C GLU A 314 50.71 -8.18 10.09
N LEU A 315 50.69 -7.13 9.27
CA LEU A 315 51.52 -7.04 8.07
C LEU A 315 53.00 -7.23 8.42
N TRP A 316 53.50 -6.45 9.39
CA TRP A 316 54.90 -6.50 9.81
C TRP A 316 55.27 -7.86 10.38
N LYS A 317 54.44 -8.43 11.25
CA LYS A 317 54.63 -9.76 11.84
C LYS A 317 54.71 -10.85 10.77
N SER A 318 53.89 -10.76 9.71
CA SER A 318 53.91 -11.70 8.60
C SER A 318 55.24 -11.62 7.85
N ILE A 319 55.61 -10.43 7.38
CA ILE A 319 56.81 -10.27 6.55
C ILE A 319 58.10 -10.47 7.35
N SER A 320 58.15 -10.09 8.64
CA SER A 320 59.32 -10.31 9.50
C SER A 320 59.52 -11.79 9.86
N SER A 321 58.48 -12.61 9.77
CA SER A 321 58.57 -14.08 9.96
C SER A 321 59.05 -14.83 8.71
N GLY A 322 59.38 -14.10 7.63
CA GLY A 322 59.79 -14.69 6.35
C GLY A 322 58.62 -15.13 5.46
N LYS A 323 57.38 -14.82 5.84
CA LYS A 323 56.18 -15.14 5.05
C LYS A 323 55.81 -14.00 4.10
N ARG A 324 55.16 -14.36 2.98
CA ARG A 324 54.50 -13.38 2.10
C ARG A 324 53.27 -12.80 2.81
N TRP A 325 53.02 -11.51 2.58
CA TRP A 325 51.78 -10.84 2.97
C TRP A 325 51.01 -10.36 1.74
N GLN A 326 49.68 -10.44 1.78
CA GLN A 326 48.79 -9.94 0.73
C GLN A 326 47.63 -9.17 1.36
N GLY A 327 47.24 -8.05 0.75
CA GLY A 327 46.09 -7.27 1.20
C GLY A 327 45.93 -5.93 0.47
N GLU A 328 44.74 -5.33 0.62
CA GLU A 328 44.40 -4.05 -0.01
C GLU A 328 44.75 -2.87 0.90
N ILE A 329 45.56 -1.93 0.42
CA ILE A 329 46.02 -0.77 1.18
C ILE A 329 45.47 0.52 0.56
N LYS A 330 44.82 1.37 1.37
CA LYS A 330 44.48 2.74 0.97
C LYS A 330 45.67 3.64 1.31
N ASN A 331 46.26 4.26 0.30
CA ASN A 331 47.38 5.19 0.44
C ASN A 331 46.95 6.61 0.10
N ARG A 332 47.77 7.58 0.50
CA ARG A 332 47.62 9.00 0.18
C ARG A 332 48.82 9.47 -0.63
N ALA A 333 48.55 10.03 -1.80
CA ALA A 333 49.55 10.64 -2.68
C ALA A 333 50.00 12.01 -2.14
N LYS A 334 51.07 12.58 -2.70
CA LYS A 334 51.64 13.87 -2.27
C LYS A 334 50.64 15.02 -2.29
N ASP A 335 49.77 15.05 -3.29
CA ASP A 335 48.73 16.09 -3.46
C ASP A 335 47.49 15.87 -2.57
N GLY A 336 47.52 14.86 -1.69
CA GLY A 336 46.40 14.52 -0.80
C GLY A 336 45.38 13.56 -1.42
N THR A 337 45.49 13.21 -2.71
CA THR A 337 44.57 12.25 -3.33
C THR A 337 44.74 10.85 -2.75
N PHE A 338 43.61 10.18 -2.48
CA PHE A 338 43.63 8.80 -1.97
C PHE A 338 43.54 7.80 -3.11
N TYR A 339 44.27 6.69 -2.96
CA TYR A 339 44.23 5.61 -3.93
C TYR A 339 44.34 4.25 -3.24
N TRP A 340 43.68 3.25 -3.82
CA TRP A 340 43.68 1.88 -3.32
C TRP A 340 44.60 1.02 -4.15
N VAL A 341 45.38 0.19 -3.46
CA VAL A 341 46.29 -0.77 -4.09
C VAL A 341 46.13 -2.16 -3.50
N ASP A 342 45.92 -3.15 -4.36
CA ASP A 342 46.07 -4.56 -3.99
C ASP A 342 47.57 -4.87 -3.91
N THR A 343 48.06 -5.23 -2.73
CA THR A 343 49.49 -5.25 -2.40
C THR A 343 49.93 -6.64 -2.01
N THR A 344 51.00 -7.13 -2.65
CA THR A 344 51.74 -8.32 -2.23
C THR A 344 53.14 -7.91 -1.77
N ILE A 345 53.54 -8.30 -0.57
CA ILE A 345 54.88 -8.05 0.00
C ILE A 345 55.57 -9.39 0.23
N THR A 346 56.77 -9.56 -0.33
CA THR A 346 57.56 -10.78 -0.23
C THR A 346 58.94 -10.48 0.35
N PRO A 347 59.39 -11.17 1.41
CA PRO A 347 60.76 -11.08 1.90
C PRO A 347 61.74 -11.73 0.93
N ILE A 348 62.89 -11.08 0.72
CA ILE A 348 64.05 -11.64 0.05
C ILE A 348 65.05 -12.08 1.11
N LEU A 349 65.52 -13.31 1.01
CA LEU A 349 66.48 -13.91 1.93
C LEU A 349 67.91 -13.81 1.37
N ASP A 350 68.91 -13.75 2.25
CA ASP A 350 70.32 -13.95 1.92
C ASP A 350 70.70 -15.44 1.86
N ASP A 351 71.94 -15.74 1.49
CA ASP A 351 72.48 -17.12 1.40
C ASP A 351 72.45 -17.86 2.75
N GLN A 352 72.29 -17.13 3.86
CA GLN A 352 72.19 -17.64 5.22
C GLN A 352 70.72 -17.74 5.69
N LYS A 353 69.76 -17.62 4.76
CA LYS A 353 68.29 -17.64 4.99
C LYS A 353 67.77 -16.52 5.91
N ARG A 354 68.51 -15.43 6.08
CA ARG A 354 68.06 -14.26 6.84
C ARG A 354 67.42 -13.25 5.89
N ILE A 355 66.41 -12.53 6.36
CA ILE A 355 65.74 -11.51 5.55
C ILE A 355 66.71 -10.36 5.27
N LYS A 356 66.95 -10.09 3.99
CA LYS A 356 67.83 -9.02 3.49
C LYS A 356 67.03 -7.77 3.10
N GLN A 357 65.91 -7.97 2.39
CA GLN A 357 65.09 -6.91 1.80
C GLN A 357 63.63 -7.36 1.70
N TYR A 358 62.72 -6.43 1.44
CA TYR A 358 61.33 -6.73 1.07
C TYR A 358 61.04 -6.17 -0.32
N ILE A 359 60.34 -6.95 -1.15
CA ILE A 359 59.75 -6.46 -2.41
C ILE A 359 58.24 -6.36 -2.25
N ALA A 360 57.69 -5.18 -2.54
CA ALA A 360 56.26 -4.93 -2.64
C ALA A 360 55.87 -4.74 -4.11
N VAL A 361 54.90 -5.53 -4.58
CA VAL A 361 54.26 -5.39 -5.90
C VAL A 361 52.80 -5.04 -5.67
N ARG A 362 52.28 -4.04 -6.39
CA ARG A 362 50.92 -3.53 -6.16
C ARG A 362 50.18 -3.18 -7.44
N PHE A 363 48.88 -3.44 -7.46
CA PHE A 363 47.99 -3.07 -8.54
C PHE A 363 46.99 -2.02 -8.08
N LEU A 364 46.78 -0.98 -8.89
CA LEU A 364 45.79 0.05 -8.61
C LEU A 364 44.38 -0.54 -8.72
N ILE A 365 43.58 -0.41 -7.67
CA ILE A 365 42.19 -0.91 -7.61
C ILE A 365 41.18 0.19 -7.26
N SER A 366 41.59 1.47 -7.30
CA SER A 366 40.73 2.63 -6.99
C SER A 366 39.44 2.65 -7.81
N ASP A 367 39.52 2.46 -9.13
CA ASP A 367 38.34 2.48 -10.01
C ASP A 367 37.37 1.35 -9.67
N LYS A 368 37.91 0.16 -9.35
CA LYS A 368 37.14 -0.99 -8.91
C LYS A 368 36.40 -0.69 -7.60
N LYS A 369 37.07 -0.07 -6.62
CA LYS A 369 36.45 0.31 -5.34
C LYS A 369 35.34 1.34 -5.49
N ASN A 370 35.56 2.37 -6.31
CA ASN A 370 34.55 3.40 -6.58
C ASN A 370 33.33 2.81 -7.29
N LEU A 371 33.54 1.87 -8.21
CA LEU A 371 32.45 1.18 -8.89
C LEU A 371 31.64 0.31 -7.91
N GLU A 372 32.31 -0.48 -7.07
CA GLU A 372 31.66 -1.30 -6.04
C GLU A 372 30.84 -0.45 -5.04
N GLU A 373 31.32 0.73 -4.67
CA GLU A 373 30.62 1.64 -3.77
C GLU A 373 29.39 2.28 -4.43
N ASN A 374 29.53 2.80 -5.65
CA ASN A 374 28.40 3.33 -6.43
C ASN A 374 27.34 2.27 -6.69
N GLU A 375 27.75 1.03 -6.96
CA GLU A 375 26.85 -0.10 -7.13
C GLU A 375 26.07 -0.42 -5.86
N LYS A 376 26.71 -0.35 -4.68
CA LYS A 376 26.02 -0.52 -3.39
C LYS A 376 25.01 0.60 -3.13
N ILE A 377 25.38 1.86 -3.39
CA ILE A 377 24.50 3.02 -3.22
C ILE A 377 23.28 2.89 -4.14
N ASN A 378 23.50 2.62 -5.42
CA ASN A 378 22.41 2.45 -6.39
C ASN A 378 21.49 1.28 -6.02
N LYS A 379 22.05 0.19 -5.48
CA LYS A 379 21.24 -0.94 -4.99
C LYS A 379 20.35 -0.53 -3.82
N SER A 380 20.89 0.20 -2.83
CA SER A 380 20.13 0.72 -1.70
C SER A 380 18.96 1.60 -2.16
N ILE A 381 19.23 2.57 -3.05
CA ILE A 381 18.21 3.47 -3.60
C ILE A 381 17.10 2.68 -4.33
N LEU A 382 17.48 1.65 -5.09
CA LEU A 382 16.49 0.80 -5.79
C LEU A 382 15.64 -0.04 -4.82
N GLU A 383 16.21 -0.50 -3.71
CA GLU A 383 15.48 -1.22 -2.66
C GLU A 383 14.50 -0.28 -1.95
N ASP A 384 14.90 0.95 -1.63
CA ASP A 384 14.05 1.97 -1.03
C ASP A 384 12.86 2.33 -1.93
N ILE A 385 13.12 2.61 -3.22
CA ILE A 385 12.07 2.88 -4.22
C ILE A 385 11.12 1.68 -4.37
N ALA A 386 11.64 0.45 -4.34
CA ALA A 386 10.82 -0.75 -4.44
C ALA A 386 9.90 -0.92 -3.21
N ALA A 387 10.43 -0.70 -2.02
CA ALA A 387 9.67 -0.76 -0.77
C ALA A 387 8.58 0.32 -0.72
N GLU A 388 8.89 1.55 -1.14
CA GLU A 388 7.91 2.64 -1.20
C GLU A 388 6.79 2.35 -2.21
N LYS A 389 7.15 1.80 -3.39
CA LYS A 389 6.18 1.37 -4.39
C LYS A 389 5.28 0.23 -3.92
N GLU A 390 5.84 -0.75 -3.21
CA GLU A 390 5.07 -1.86 -2.62
C GLU A 390 4.09 -1.33 -1.57
N LYS A 391 4.57 -0.46 -0.67
CA LYS A 391 3.72 0.20 0.33
C LYS A 391 2.56 0.96 -0.31
N MET A 392 2.82 1.72 -1.37
CA MET A 392 1.77 2.44 -2.11
C MET A 392 0.77 1.49 -2.77
N SER A 393 1.23 0.37 -3.34
CA SER A 393 0.35 -0.67 -3.92
C SER A 393 -0.55 -1.30 -2.86
N THR A 394 0.00 -1.64 -1.69
CA THR A 394 -0.78 -2.22 -0.58
C THR A 394 -1.84 -1.25 -0.07
N ILE A 395 -1.52 0.05 0.05
CA ILE A 395 -2.51 1.06 0.44
C ILE A 395 -3.64 1.12 -0.59
N LEU A 396 -3.31 1.21 -1.88
CA LEU A 396 -4.32 1.28 -2.95
C LEU A 396 -5.20 0.02 -3.02
N GLU A 397 -4.65 -1.15 -2.74
CA GLU A 397 -5.37 -2.42 -2.68
C GLU A 397 -6.28 -2.56 -1.46
N GLY A 398 -5.91 -1.93 -0.33
CA GLY A 398 -6.69 -1.93 0.91
C GLY A 398 -7.85 -0.93 0.94
N ILE A 399 -7.89 0.04 0.01
CA ILE A 399 -8.97 1.04 -0.06
C ILE A 399 -10.25 0.37 -0.57
N GLY A 400 -11.31 0.44 0.24
CA GLY A 400 -12.65 -0.08 -0.08
C GLY A 400 -13.42 0.70 -1.16
N ASP A 401 -12.87 1.84 -1.60
CA ASP A 401 -13.43 2.68 -2.67
C ASP A 401 -12.67 2.48 -3.99
N GLY A 402 -13.35 2.72 -5.11
CA GLY A 402 -12.73 2.74 -6.43
C GLY A 402 -11.81 3.95 -6.55
N VAL A 403 -10.51 3.73 -6.75
CA VAL A 403 -9.51 4.78 -6.99
C VAL A 403 -8.84 4.57 -8.34
N PHE A 404 -8.89 5.61 -9.17
CA PHE A 404 -8.06 5.70 -10.37
C PHE A 404 -7.42 7.08 -10.50
N VAL A 405 -6.30 7.12 -11.22
CA VAL A 405 -5.57 8.37 -11.50
C VAL A 405 -5.41 8.50 -12.99
N VAL A 406 -5.62 9.71 -13.50
CA VAL A 406 -5.39 10.07 -14.90
C VAL A 406 -4.27 11.07 -15.05
N ASP A 407 -3.52 10.98 -16.14
CA ASP A 407 -2.52 11.96 -16.55
C ASP A 407 -3.15 13.16 -17.30
N ASN A 408 -2.30 14.09 -17.75
CA ASN A 408 -2.71 15.27 -18.51
C ASN A 408 -3.44 14.97 -19.82
N ASP A 409 -3.20 13.79 -20.40
CA ASP A 409 -3.88 13.31 -21.62
C ASP A 409 -5.16 12.53 -21.29
N LEU A 410 -5.58 12.53 -20.01
CA LEU A 410 -6.75 11.83 -19.49
C LEU A 410 -6.64 10.31 -19.59
N ASN A 411 -5.42 9.77 -19.69
CA ASN A 411 -5.18 8.33 -19.70
C ASN A 411 -5.04 7.81 -18.27
N ILE A 412 -5.62 6.64 -17.99
CA ILE A 412 -5.54 6.01 -16.68
C ILE A 412 -4.11 5.51 -16.43
N ILE A 413 -3.48 6.01 -15.38
CA ILE A 413 -2.13 5.60 -14.94
C ILE A 413 -2.13 4.73 -13.69
N VAL A 414 -3.15 4.86 -12.84
CA VAL A 414 -3.38 4.04 -11.64
C VAL A 414 -4.81 3.56 -11.64
N TYR A 415 -5.01 2.30 -11.25
CA TYR A 415 -6.33 1.68 -11.21
C TYR A 415 -6.36 0.57 -10.15
N ASN A 416 -7.04 0.82 -9.03
CA ASN A 416 -7.04 -0.12 -7.90
C ASN A 416 -8.01 -1.30 -8.09
N ASN A 417 -7.94 -2.28 -7.18
CA ASN A 417 -8.75 -3.49 -7.24
C ASN A 417 -10.26 -3.19 -7.15
N THR A 418 -10.65 -2.27 -6.27
CA THR A 418 -12.05 -1.88 -6.11
C THR A 418 -12.61 -1.23 -7.37
N SER A 419 -11.82 -0.40 -8.07
CA SER A 419 -12.22 0.14 -9.37
C SER A 419 -12.53 -0.98 -10.37
N ALA A 420 -11.74 -2.06 -10.35
CA ALA A 420 -11.98 -3.21 -11.20
C ALA A 420 -13.26 -3.97 -10.85
N LEU A 421 -13.56 -4.14 -9.56
CA LEU A 421 -14.78 -4.79 -9.09
C LEU A 421 -16.02 -3.96 -9.45
N LEU A 422 -15.98 -2.65 -9.19
CA LEU A 422 -17.13 -1.76 -9.41
C LEU A 422 -17.43 -1.54 -10.89
N SER A 423 -16.40 -1.34 -11.72
CA SER A 423 -16.56 -1.11 -13.16
C SER A 423 -16.70 -2.39 -14.00
N GLY A 424 -16.17 -3.52 -13.51
CA GLY A 424 -16.02 -4.75 -14.29
C GLY A 424 -14.85 -4.76 -15.29
N PHE A 425 -14.00 -3.73 -15.32
CA PHE A 425 -12.78 -3.68 -16.15
C PHE A 425 -11.55 -4.00 -15.32
N THR A 426 -10.67 -4.85 -15.83
CA THR A 426 -9.41 -5.15 -15.14
C THR A 426 -8.41 -4.00 -15.26
N ALA A 427 -7.49 -3.85 -14.30
CA ALA A 427 -6.43 -2.84 -14.39
C ALA A 427 -5.62 -2.93 -15.70
N LYS A 428 -5.45 -4.15 -16.23
CA LYS A 428 -4.77 -4.37 -17.53
C LYS A 428 -5.53 -3.81 -18.72
N GLU A 429 -6.86 -3.77 -18.66
CA GLU A 429 -7.71 -3.21 -19.71
C GLU A 429 -7.82 -1.69 -19.60
N ALA A 430 -7.73 -1.17 -18.37
CA ALA A 430 -7.92 0.24 -18.04
C ALA A 430 -6.65 1.08 -18.21
N ILE A 431 -5.51 0.61 -17.68
CA ILE A 431 -4.26 1.38 -17.65
C ILE A 431 -3.76 1.68 -19.08
N GLY A 432 -3.40 2.93 -19.32
CA GLY A 432 -2.89 3.45 -20.59
C GLY A 432 -3.97 3.80 -21.60
N LYS A 433 -5.26 3.74 -21.23
CA LYS A 433 -6.38 4.16 -22.07
C LYS A 433 -7.05 5.42 -21.54
N PRO A 434 -7.72 6.21 -22.40
CA PRO A 434 -8.54 7.33 -21.96
C PRO A 434 -9.62 6.85 -20.99
N TYR A 435 -9.80 7.53 -19.85
CA TYR A 435 -10.75 7.05 -18.83
C TYR A 435 -12.17 6.93 -19.38
N GLY A 436 -12.59 7.82 -20.29
CA GLY A 436 -13.95 7.83 -20.86
C GLY A 436 -14.31 6.60 -21.71
N GLU A 437 -13.31 5.83 -22.17
CA GLU A 437 -13.54 4.56 -22.87
C GLU A 437 -13.83 3.40 -21.90
N ILE A 438 -13.41 3.54 -20.64
CA ILE A 438 -13.44 2.48 -19.63
C ILE A 438 -14.49 2.76 -18.57
N LEU A 439 -14.49 3.98 -18.03
CA LEU A 439 -15.38 4.44 -16.98
C LEU A 439 -16.36 5.45 -17.56
N ARG A 440 -17.64 5.07 -17.58
CA ARG A 440 -18.72 5.92 -18.05
C ARG A 440 -19.63 6.31 -16.89
N PHE A 441 -19.41 7.51 -16.38
CA PHE A 441 -20.26 8.14 -15.37
C PHE A 441 -21.43 8.86 -16.05
N VAL A 442 -22.65 8.64 -15.57
CA VAL A 442 -23.85 9.28 -16.09
C VAL A 442 -24.70 9.87 -14.97
N TYR A 443 -25.45 10.94 -15.27
CA TYR A 443 -26.47 11.43 -14.34
C TYR A 443 -27.62 10.44 -14.22
N GLU A 444 -28.06 10.18 -13.00
CA GLU A 444 -29.21 9.30 -12.71
C GLU A 444 -30.50 9.78 -13.40
N LYS A 445 -30.73 11.10 -13.43
CA LYS A 445 -31.99 11.69 -13.90
C LYS A 445 -32.21 11.58 -15.41
N ASP A 446 -31.17 11.79 -16.22
CA ASP A 446 -31.29 11.87 -17.68
C ASP A 446 -30.30 10.97 -18.45
N GLY A 447 -29.47 10.20 -17.74
CA GLY A 447 -28.53 9.24 -18.31
C GLY A 447 -27.42 9.88 -19.16
N LYS A 448 -27.28 11.21 -19.14
CA LYS A 448 -26.24 11.90 -19.90
C LYS A 448 -24.87 11.71 -19.25
N LEU A 449 -23.83 11.71 -20.09
CA LEU A 449 -22.45 11.62 -19.65
C LEU A 449 -22.12 12.74 -18.66
N ASN A 450 -21.46 12.36 -17.57
CA ASN A 450 -21.11 13.22 -16.47
C ASN A 450 -19.60 13.18 -16.22
N ASP A 451 -18.84 13.76 -17.15
CA ASP A 451 -17.37 13.78 -17.11
C ASP A 451 -16.79 15.15 -16.73
N LYS A 452 -17.68 16.10 -16.38
CA LYS A 452 -17.32 17.50 -16.13
C LYS A 452 -16.46 17.67 -14.90
N PHE A 453 -16.69 16.90 -13.84
CA PHE A 453 -15.98 17.07 -12.56
C PHE A 453 -14.48 16.77 -12.67
N ILE A 454 -14.10 15.75 -13.44
CA ILE A 454 -12.69 15.40 -13.72
C ILE A 454 -12.02 16.53 -14.52
N LYS A 455 -12.69 16.99 -15.58
CA LYS A 455 -12.19 18.08 -16.44
C LYS A 455 -12.09 19.41 -15.68
N GLU A 456 -13.06 19.69 -14.79
CA GLU A 456 -13.09 20.91 -14.00
C GLU A 456 -12.05 20.88 -12.87
N ALA A 457 -11.78 19.71 -12.28
CA ALA A 457 -10.67 19.55 -11.33
C ALA A 457 -9.32 19.84 -12.01
N PHE A 458 -9.12 19.36 -13.25
CA PHE A 458 -7.96 19.72 -14.07
C PHE A 458 -7.89 21.23 -14.34
N ARG A 459 -8.99 21.84 -14.77
CA ARG A 459 -9.03 23.26 -15.19
C ARG A 459 -8.86 24.24 -14.02
N THR A 460 -9.48 23.94 -12.88
CA THR A 460 -9.55 24.87 -11.74
C THR A 460 -8.46 24.62 -10.70
N GLY A 461 -7.84 23.44 -10.71
CA GLY A 461 -6.87 23.04 -9.68
C GLY A 461 -7.48 22.97 -8.27
N LYS A 462 -8.81 22.85 -8.17
CA LYS A 462 -9.57 22.68 -6.91
C LYS A 462 -10.24 21.31 -6.88
N ILE A 463 -10.47 20.81 -5.67
CA ILE A 463 -11.24 19.58 -5.44
C ILE A 463 -12.66 19.79 -5.94
N GLN A 464 -13.18 18.82 -6.67
CA GLN A 464 -14.57 18.76 -7.13
C GLN A 464 -15.24 17.56 -6.45
N GLU A 465 -16.17 17.85 -5.55
CA GLU A 465 -17.06 16.84 -4.96
C GLU A 465 -18.39 16.87 -5.70
N MET A 466 -19.06 15.71 -5.77
CA MET A 466 -20.35 15.63 -6.43
C MET A 466 -21.52 15.34 -5.49
N GLU A 467 -22.64 15.99 -5.78
CA GLU A 467 -23.92 15.74 -5.13
C GLU A 467 -24.57 14.45 -5.69
N ASN A 468 -24.37 13.34 -4.98
CA ASN A 468 -25.15 12.09 -4.89
C ASN A 468 -25.81 11.43 -6.14
N HIS A 469 -25.82 11.97 -7.36
CA HIS A 469 -26.68 11.51 -8.46
C HIS A 469 -25.92 10.94 -9.66
N THR A 470 -24.81 10.23 -9.43
CA THR A 470 -24.02 9.59 -10.48
C THR A 470 -24.24 8.09 -10.49
N GLU A 471 -24.42 7.55 -11.69
CA GLU A 471 -24.35 6.11 -11.93
C GLU A 471 -23.10 5.79 -12.74
N LEU A 472 -22.35 4.78 -12.31
CA LEU A 472 -21.29 4.17 -13.11
C LEU A 472 -21.89 3.04 -13.94
N ILE A 473 -21.60 3.04 -15.24
CA ILE A 473 -22.00 1.96 -16.15
C ILE A 473 -20.89 0.92 -16.19
N ARG A 474 -21.21 -0.28 -15.71
CA ARG A 474 -20.30 -1.42 -15.70
C ARG A 474 -20.07 -1.95 -17.11
N LYS A 475 -18.99 -2.71 -17.29
CA LYS A 475 -18.65 -3.42 -18.54
C LYS A 475 -19.78 -4.30 -19.09
N ASN A 476 -20.59 -4.90 -18.21
CA ASN A 476 -21.74 -5.74 -18.60
C ASN A 476 -23.02 -4.93 -18.89
N GLY A 477 -22.95 -3.60 -18.87
CA GLY A 477 -24.08 -2.70 -19.10
C GLY A 477 -24.96 -2.43 -17.87
N THR A 478 -24.74 -3.12 -16.75
CA THR A 478 -25.45 -2.82 -15.49
C THR A 478 -24.97 -1.49 -14.91
N LYS A 479 -25.81 -0.87 -14.08
CA LYS A 479 -25.50 0.39 -13.43
C LYS A 479 -25.23 0.18 -11.94
N VAL A 480 -24.41 1.06 -11.38
CA VAL A 480 -24.20 1.15 -9.93
C VAL A 480 -24.20 2.60 -9.52
N THR A 481 -24.91 2.89 -8.43
CA THR A 481 -24.93 4.23 -7.88
C THR A 481 -23.62 4.49 -7.18
N VAL A 482 -22.94 5.56 -7.55
CA VAL A 482 -21.65 5.92 -6.95
C VAL A 482 -21.64 7.36 -6.47
N ALA A 483 -20.95 7.59 -5.36
CA ALA A 483 -20.53 8.91 -4.93
C ALA A 483 -19.08 9.14 -5.34
N ASP A 484 -18.81 10.22 -6.05
CA ASP A 484 -17.53 10.46 -6.69
C ASP A 484 -16.91 11.83 -6.37
N SER A 485 -15.58 11.87 -6.32
CA SER A 485 -14.78 13.08 -6.08
C SER A 485 -13.52 13.06 -6.94
N ALA A 486 -13.15 14.23 -7.45
CA ALA A 486 -11.93 14.45 -8.22
C ALA A 486 -11.01 15.45 -7.51
N THR A 487 -9.79 15.00 -7.23
CA THR A 487 -8.73 15.80 -6.59
C THR A 487 -7.56 15.99 -7.56
N PRO A 488 -7.17 17.23 -7.89
CA PRO A 488 -6.05 17.49 -8.78
C PRO A 488 -4.71 17.14 -8.12
N LEU A 489 -3.87 16.43 -8.87
CA LEU A 489 -2.49 16.12 -8.50
C LEU A 489 -1.58 17.23 -9.03
N LYS A 490 -0.81 17.87 -8.16
CA LYS A 490 0.08 18.99 -8.52
C LYS A 490 1.56 18.62 -8.39
N ASN A 491 2.38 19.16 -9.28
CA ASN A 491 3.84 19.10 -9.14
C ASN A 491 4.36 20.14 -8.13
N GLU A 492 5.67 20.14 -7.86
CA GLU A 492 6.32 21.07 -6.92
C GLU A 492 6.19 22.55 -7.32
N ILE A 493 5.89 22.83 -8.59
CA ILE A 493 5.72 24.18 -9.15
C ILE A 493 4.22 24.60 -9.09
N GLY A 494 3.34 23.72 -8.62
CA GLY A 494 1.90 23.98 -8.45
C GLY A 494 1.05 23.70 -9.70
N GLU A 495 1.65 23.19 -10.78
CA GLU A 495 0.94 22.81 -11.99
C GLU A 495 0.23 21.47 -11.82
N VAL A 496 -0.98 21.34 -12.38
CA VAL A 496 -1.74 20.10 -12.34
C VAL A 496 -1.12 19.11 -13.34
N VAL A 497 -0.66 17.96 -12.85
CA VAL A 497 -0.02 16.88 -13.63
C VAL A 497 -0.91 15.65 -13.78
N GLY A 498 -2.07 15.67 -13.14
CA GLY A 498 -3.02 14.57 -13.15
C GLY A 498 -4.23 14.86 -12.28
N VAL A 499 -5.19 13.95 -12.27
CA VAL A 499 -6.34 13.99 -11.35
C VAL A 499 -6.54 12.61 -10.73
N VAL A 500 -6.66 12.58 -9.41
CA VAL A 500 -7.07 11.41 -8.64
C VAL A 500 -8.58 11.43 -8.53
N VAL A 501 -9.23 10.34 -8.92
CA VAL A 501 -10.68 10.18 -8.83
C VAL A 501 -10.98 9.03 -7.90
N VAL A 502 -11.85 9.31 -6.93
CA VAL A 502 -12.37 8.33 -5.98
C VAL A 502 -13.87 8.18 -6.23
N PHE A 503 -14.36 6.95 -6.29
CA PHE A 503 -15.78 6.65 -6.43
C PHE A 503 -16.18 5.47 -5.54
N ARG A 504 -17.20 5.67 -4.72
CA ARG A 504 -17.70 4.72 -3.73
C ARG A 504 -19.08 4.20 -4.14
N ASP A 505 -19.31 2.91 -4.02
CA ASP A 505 -20.66 2.33 -4.15
C ASP A 505 -21.52 2.79 -2.97
N VAL A 506 -22.63 3.46 -3.27
CA VAL A 506 -23.59 3.96 -2.29
C VAL A 506 -24.96 3.33 -2.48
N SER A 507 -25.04 2.20 -3.21
CA SER A 507 -26.30 1.56 -3.56
C SER A 507 -27.05 1.08 -2.31
N GLU A 508 -26.36 0.49 -1.32
CA GLU A 508 -27.00 0.00 -0.10
C GLU A 508 -27.51 1.15 0.76
N GLU A 509 -26.69 2.17 1.00
CA GLU A 509 -27.10 3.36 1.75
C GLU A 509 -28.30 4.04 1.08
N ARG A 510 -28.29 4.12 -0.26
CA ARG A 510 -29.42 4.66 -1.03
C ARG A 510 -30.68 3.82 -0.94
N GLU A 511 -30.57 2.50 -1.03
CA GLU A 511 -31.73 1.60 -0.89
C GLU A 511 -32.31 1.70 0.52
N VAL A 512 -31.47 1.81 1.55
CA VAL A 512 -31.92 2.05 2.94
C VAL A 512 -32.61 3.40 3.08
N ASP A 513 -32.04 4.48 2.56
CA ASP A 513 -32.64 5.82 2.62
C ASP A 513 -33.96 5.90 1.84
N LYS A 514 -34.02 5.24 0.68
CA LYS A 514 -35.24 5.14 -0.13
C LYS A 514 -36.30 4.31 0.58
N ALA A 515 -35.95 3.13 1.10
CA ALA A 515 -36.86 2.28 1.87
C ALA A 515 -37.38 2.99 3.11
N LYS A 516 -36.53 3.75 3.82
CA LYS A 516 -36.93 4.56 4.97
C LYS A 516 -37.92 5.66 4.55
N THR A 517 -37.69 6.33 3.43
CA THR A 517 -38.59 7.35 2.89
C THR A 517 -39.94 6.76 2.46
N GLU A 518 -39.91 5.63 1.74
CA GLU A 518 -41.11 4.90 1.31
C GLU A 518 -41.92 4.37 2.49
N PHE A 519 -41.25 3.80 3.50
CA PHE A 519 -41.86 3.33 4.74
C PHE A 519 -42.60 4.47 5.46
N VAL A 520 -41.96 5.63 5.61
CA VAL A 520 -42.57 6.81 6.26
C VAL A 520 -43.78 7.30 5.48
N SER A 521 -43.71 7.31 4.14
CA SER A 521 -44.83 7.68 3.29
C SER A 521 -46.00 6.69 3.40
N LEU A 522 -45.71 5.39 3.34
CA LEU A 522 -46.72 4.33 3.45
C LEU A 522 -47.38 4.33 4.83
N ALA A 523 -46.59 4.39 5.91
CA ALA A 523 -47.08 4.47 7.27
C ALA A 523 -47.98 5.70 7.48
N SER A 524 -47.62 6.85 6.89
CA SER A 524 -48.48 8.05 6.93
C SER A 524 -49.87 7.80 6.38
N HIS A 525 -49.95 7.21 5.19
CA HIS A 525 -51.24 6.94 4.54
C HIS A 525 -52.04 5.89 5.31
N GLN A 526 -51.41 4.80 5.73
CA GLN A 526 -52.08 3.70 6.43
C GLN A 526 -52.55 4.08 7.83
N LEU A 527 -51.86 5.00 8.53
CA LEU A 527 -52.32 5.52 9.82
C LEU A 527 -53.42 6.57 9.65
N ARG A 528 -53.36 7.42 8.61
CA ARG A 528 -54.36 8.46 8.39
C ARG A 528 -55.73 7.89 8.06
N ASN A 529 -55.81 6.86 7.23
CA ASN A 529 -57.08 6.28 6.78
C ASN A 529 -58.01 5.83 7.94
N PRO A 530 -57.61 4.96 8.89
CA PRO A 530 -58.48 4.54 9.98
C PRO A 530 -58.83 5.70 10.91
N LEU A 531 -57.90 6.63 11.16
CA LEU A 531 -58.15 7.81 11.98
C LEU A 531 -59.19 8.72 11.33
N THR A 532 -59.11 8.97 10.02
CA THR A 532 -60.12 9.75 9.32
C THR A 532 -61.49 9.09 9.38
N SER A 533 -61.57 7.76 9.24
CA SER A 533 -62.84 7.02 9.38
C SER A 533 -63.43 7.14 10.78
N ILE A 534 -62.62 6.98 11.83
CA ILE A 534 -63.07 7.15 13.22
C ILE A 534 -63.56 8.58 13.47
N SER A 535 -62.85 9.59 12.96
CA SER A 535 -63.29 10.99 13.05
C SER A 535 -64.63 11.21 12.39
N TRP A 536 -64.82 10.68 11.17
CA TRP A 536 -66.06 10.87 10.42
C TRP A 536 -67.26 10.21 11.10
N TYR A 537 -67.12 8.97 11.59
CA TYR A 537 -68.20 8.32 12.33
C TYR A 537 -68.53 9.02 13.65
N ALA A 538 -67.51 9.47 14.39
CA ALA A 538 -67.72 10.24 15.61
C ALA A 538 -68.40 11.59 15.31
N GLU A 539 -68.03 12.26 14.23
CA GLU A 539 -68.63 13.53 13.81
C GLU A 539 -70.11 13.37 13.41
N ILE A 540 -70.46 12.32 12.65
CA ILE A 540 -71.86 11.97 12.31
C ILE A 540 -72.71 11.68 13.55
N LEU A 541 -72.12 10.99 14.54
CA LEU A 541 -72.81 10.69 15.79
C LEU A 541 -73.01 11.96 16.64
N LEU A 542 -72.03 12.85 16.69
CA LEU A 542 -72.09 14.11 17.43
C LEU A 542 -72.97 15.17 16.77
N SER A 543 -73.05 15.20 15.43
CA SER A 543 -73.94 16.10 14.68
C SER A 543 -75.42 15.72 14.79
N GLY A 544 -75.70 14.49 15.23
CA GLY A 544 -77.05 13.94 15.35
C GLY A 544 -77.61 13.35 14.05
N ASP A 545 -76.81 13.28 12.98
CA ASP A 545 -77.21 12.77 11.66
C ASP A 545 -77.54 11.27 11.68
N ALA A 546 -76.95 10.51 12.61
CA ALA A 546 -77.23 9.09 12.85
C ALA A 546 -78.27 8.85 13.98
N GLY A 547 -78.92 9.90 14.48
CA GLY A 547 -79.90 9.84 15.57
C GLY A 547 -79.46 10.58 16.84
N LYS A 548 -80.42 10.84 17.75
CA LYS A 548 -80.14 11.56 19.00
C LYS A 548 -79.42 10.66 20.00
N LEU A 549 -78.23 11.08 20.42
CA LEU A 549 -77.49 10.45 21.52
C LEU A 549 -78.07 10.88 22.87
N ASN A 550 -78.01 9.99 23.85
CA ASN A 550 -78.18 10.40 25.25
C ASN A 550 -76.88 11.05 25.76
N LYS A 551 -76.94 11.75 26.90
CA LYS A 551 -75.82 12.53 27.43
C LYS A 551 -74.56 11.69 27.70
N GLU A 552 -74.74 10.46 28.20
CA GLU A 552 -73.63 9.55 28.51
C GLU A 552 -72.95 9.03 27.23
N GLN A 553 -73.74 8.72 26.20
CA GLN A 553 -73.23 8.36 24.86
C GLN A 553 -72.49 9.52 24.21
N GLU A 554 -73.04 10.75 24.30
CA GLU A 554 -72.39 11.95 23.79
C GLU A 554 -71.03 12.18 24.47
N ASP A 555 -70.93 11.98 25.79
CA ASP A 555 -69.68 12.08 26.53
C ASP A 555 -68.65 11.03 26.06
N PHE A 556 -69.05 9.76 25.86
CA PHE A 556 -68.16 8.72 25.33
C PHE A 556 -67.67 9.02 23.91
N ILE A 557 -68.56 9.44 23.00
CA ILE A 557 -68.18 9.78 21.62
C ILE A 557 -67.26 11.01 21.60
N ASN A 558 -67.50 12.00 22.47
CA ASN A 558 -66.61 13.14 22.63
C ASN A 558 -65.21 12.72 23.09
N GLU A 559 -65.09 11.75 24.00
CA GLU A 559 -63.80 11.22 24.43
C GLU A 559 -63.07 10.48 23.31
N ILE A 560 -63.79 9.64 22.54
CA ILE A 560 -63.26 8.94 21.35
C ILE A 560 -62.79 9.96 20.32
N TYR A 561 -63.61 10.96 20.00
CA TYR A 561 -63.29 12.00 19.03
C TYR A 561 -62.02 12.77 19.44
N ARG A 562 -61.95 13.23 20.70
CA ARG A 562 -60.76 13.92 21.22
C ARG A 562 -59.52 13.01 21.21
N GLY A 563 -59.66 11.74 21.60
CA GLY A 563 -58.59 10.75 21.53
C GLY A 563 -58.06 10.54 20.11
N ASN A 564 -58.97 10.43 19.14
CA ASN A 564 -58.64 10.27 17.74
C ASN A 564 -57.96 11.50 17.14
N GLN A 565 -58.42 12.71 17.48
CA GLN A 565 -57.76 13.96 17.09
C GLN A 565 -56.34 14.07 17.68
N ARG A 566 -56.13 13.64 18.94
CA ARG A 566 -54.79 13.54 19.54
C ARG A 566 -53.89 12.58 18.75
N MET A 567 -54.41 11.43 18.32
CA MET A 567 -53.65 10.49 17.49
C MET A 567 -53.29 11.08 16.12
N ILE A 568 -54.22 11.75 15.44
CA ILE A 568 -53.95 12.42 14.16
C ILE A 568 -52.80 13.42 14.30
N ASN A 569 -52.85 14.25 15.36
CA ASN A 569 -51.81 15.23 15.65
C ASN A 569 -50.46 14.58 15.94
N LEU A 570 -50.42 13.50 16.72
CA LEU A 570 -49.20 12.76 17.02
C LEU A 570 -48.58 12.13 15.76
N VAL A 571 -49.40 11.48 14.93
CA VAL A 571 -48.95 10.87 13.67
C VAL A 571 -48.39 11.94 12.73
N ASN A 572 -49.09 13.05 12.54
CA ASN A 572 -48.60 14.15 11.70
C ASN A 572 -47.28 14.73 12.24
N ALA A 573 -47.16 14.92 13.56
CA ALA A 573 -45.92 15.39 14.18
C ALA A 573 -44.76 14.40 13.95
N LEU A 574 -44.97 13.11 14.15
CA LEU A 574 -43.96 12.06 13.93
C LEU A 574 -43.49 12.02 12.47
N LEU A 575 -44.41 12.14 11.53
CA LEU A 575 -44.12 12.14 10.10
C LEU A 575 -43.33 13.38 9.67
N ASN A 576 -43.67 14.55 10.21
CA ASN A 576 -42.92 15.78 9.96
C ASN A 576 -41.48 15.66 10.47
N VAL A 577 -41.30 15.14 11.70
CA VAL A 577 -39.98 14.84 12.26
C VAL A 577 -39.19 13.87 11.37
N SER A 578 -39.82 12.79 10.91
CA SER A 578 -39.16 11.80 10.06
C SER A 578 -38.74 12.38 8.69
N ARG A 579 -39.58 13.22 8.07
CA ARG A 579 -39.25 13.91 6.81
C ARG A 579 -38.11 14.92 6.96
N ILE A 580 -38.02 15.56 8.12
CA ILE A 580 -36.92 16.47 8.46
C ILE A 580 -35.62 15.68 8.62
N ASP A 581 -35.63 14.58 9.38
CA ASP A 581 -34.44 13.72 9.56
C ASP A 581 -33.94 13.16 8.23
N LEU A 582 -34.86 12.83 7.32
CA LEU A 582 -34.55 12.35 5.96
C LEU A 582 -34.14 13.47 4.99
N GLY A 583 -34.24 14.74 5.40
CA GLY A 583 -33.93 15.88 4.54
C GLY A 583 -34.86 16.06 3.33
N THR A 584 -35.92 15.25 3.20
CA THR A 584 -36.88 15.23 2.08
C THR A 584 -37.96 16.31 2.16
N PHE A 585 -37.95 17.08 3.25
CA PHE A 585 -38.87 18.18 3.50
C PHE A 585 -38.67 19.34 2.50
N ALA A 586 -39.76 19.77 1.84
CA ALA A 586 -39.75 20.89 0.90
C ALA A 586 -39.93 22.23 1.62
N ILE A 587 -39.23 23.27 1.15
CA ILE A 587 -39.40 24.65 1.62
C ILE A 587 -39.76 25.49 0.40
N ASP A 588 -40.96 26.09 0.39
CA ASP A 588 -41.43 26.98 -0.67
C ASP A 588 -41.64 28.40 -0.12
N PRO A 589 -40.55 29.19 -0.02
CA PRO A 589 -40.63 30.54 0.53
C PRO A 589 -41.40 31.48 -0.40
N LYS A 590 -42.23 32.33 0.19
CA LYS A 590 -42.98 33.40 -0.48
C LYS A 590 -42.84 34.70 0.30
N PRO A 591 -42.82 35.87 -0.36
CA PRO A 591 -42.82 37.16 0.34
C PRO A 591 -44.06 37.26 1.23
N THR A 592 -43.87 37.21 2.55
CA THR A 592 -44.98 37.10 3.52
C THR A 592 -44.76 38.05 4.69
N ASN A 593 -45.87 38.58 5.22
CA ASN A 593 -45.88 39.35 6.46
C ASN A 593 -45.89 38.40 7.67
N LEU A 594 -44.79 38.40 8.44
CA LEU A 594 -44.64 37.53 9.59
C LEU A 594 -45.68 37.79 10.70
N ILE A 595 -46.08 39.06 10.86
CA ILE A 595 -47.01 39.50 11.91
C ILE A 595 -48.39 38.92 11.67
N GLU A 596 -48.86 38.90 10.42
CA GLU A 596 -50.17 38.33 10.06
C GLU A 596 -50.28 36.85 10.44
N ILE A 597 -49.20 36.07 10.26
CA ILE A 597 -49.18 34.66 10.67
C ILE A 597 -49.24 34.55 12.20
N ALA A 598 -48.49 35.39 12.92
CA ALA A 598 -48.47 35.38 14.38
C ALA A 598 -49.84 35.74 14.97
N GLU A 599 -50.48 36.80 14.47
CA GLU A 599 -51.81 37.24 14.87
C GLU A 599 -52.87 36.18 14.57
N SER A 600 -52.79 35.53 13.41
CA SER A 600 -53.69 34.44 13.03
C SER A 600 -53.61 33.25 14.02
N VAL A 601 -52.41 32.87 14.45
CA VAL A 601 -52.21 31.81 15.45
C VAL A 601 -52.68 32.25 16.85
N VAL A 602 -52.44 33.50 17.24
CA VAL A 602 -52.95 34.06 18.50
C VAL A 602 -54.48 34.05 18.53
N HIS A 603 -55.13 34.42 17.43
CA HIS A 603 -56.58 34.38 17.30
C HIS A 603 -57.14 32.96 17.49
N GLU A 604 -56.51 31.95 16.89
CA GLU A 604 -56.89 30.54 17.09
C GLU A 604 -56.78 30.08 18.54
N LEU A 605 -55.81 30.59 19.29
CA LEU A 605 -55.60 30.23 20.70
C LEU A 605 -56.44 31.05 21.69
N THR A 606 -57.09 32.12 21.22
CA THR A 606 -57.90 33.04 22.06
C THR A 606 -58.97 32.32 22.90
N PRO A 607 -59.72 31.31 22.38
CA PRO A 607 -60.69 30.57 23.21
C PRO A 607 -60.05 29.86 24.41
N GLN A 608 -58.83 29.34 24.25
CA GLN A 608 -58.11 28.64 25.32
C GLN A 608 -57.53 29.63 26.35
N ILE A 609 -57.03 30.78 25.85
CA ILE A 609 -56.54 31.90 26.67
C ILE A 609 -57.68 32.42 27.55
N ASN A 610 -58.86 32.67 26.97
CA ASN A 610 -60.03 33.14 27.70
C ASN A 610 -60.54 32.12 28.71
N ARG A 611 -60.56 30.83 28.35
CA ARG A 611 -60.97 29.74 29.26
C ARG A 611 -60.10 29.64 30.51
N LYS A 612 -58.80 29.95 30.39
CA LYS A 612 -57.85 30.00 31.51
C LYS A 612 -57.71 31.42 32.11
N SER A 613 -58.43 32.41 31.59
CA SER A 613 -58.32 33.82 31.99
C SER A 613 -56.87 34.33 31.99
N LEU A 614 -56.10 33.99 30.95
CA LEU A 614 -54.70 34.42 30.82
C LEU A 614 -54.62 35.85 30.28
N ASN A 615 -53.68 36.63 30.78
CA ASN A 615 -53.37 37.95 30.21
C ASN A 615 -52.36 37.78 29.07
N LEU A 616 -52.76 38.15 27.85
CA LEU A 616 -51.89 38.13 26.68
C LEU A 616 -51.46 39.55 26.31
N GLU A 617 -50.16 39.80 26.29
CA GLU A 617 -49.57 41.04 25.77
C GLU A 617 -48.80 40.75 24.48
N SER A 618 -49.12 41.48 23.41
CA SER A 618 -48.46 41.33 22.11
C SER A 618 -47.81 42.65 21.70
N SER A 619 -46.51 42.61 21.40
CA SER A 619 -45.73 43.76 20.94
C SER A 619 -45.03 43.43 19.62
N TYR A 620 -45.51 44.02 18.52
CA TYR A 620 -44.97 43.77 17.18
C TYR A 620 -44.30 45.03 16.61
N GLU A 621 -43.03 44.93 16.25
CA GLU A 621 -42.33 45.95 15.47
C GLU A 621 -42.68 45.83 13.98
N LYS A 622 -42.70 46.94 13.25
CA LYS A 622 -43.01 46.92 11.80
C LYS A 622 -41.89 46.20 11.03
N LEU A 623 -42.26 45.13 10.34
CA LEU A 623 -41.33 44.30 9.55
C LEU A 623 -41.54 44.47 8.03
N PRO A 624 -40.49 44.31 7.22
CA PRO A 624 -40.64 44.13 5.77
C PRO A 624 -41.26 42.76 5.46
N LEU A 625 -41.71 42.57 4.20
CA LEU A 625 -42.03 41.22 3.71
C LEU A 625 -40.75 40.39 3.65
N ILE A 626 -40.82 39.16 4.16
CA ILE A 626 -39.69 38.23 4.20
C ILE A 626 -40.07 36.99 3.40
N ASP A 627 -39.13 36.46 2.62
CA ASP A 627 -39.33 35.22 1.88
C ASP A 627 -39.34 34.02 2.84
N ILE A 628 -40.53 33.63 3.31
CA ILE A 628 -40.71 32.53 4.27
C ILE A 628 -41.77 31.55 3.78
N ASP A 629 -41.67 30.31 4.22
CA ASP A 629 -42.73 29.32 4.01
C ASP A 629 -43.81 29.51 5.10
N VAL A 630 -45.02 29.83 4.66
CA VAL A 630 -46.15 30.17 5.54
C VAL A 630 -46.50 29.03 6.47
N ASN A 631 -46.52 27.79 5.95
CA ASN A 631 -46.93 26.61 6.71
C ASN A 631 -45.88 26.25 7.76
N LEU A 632 -44.59 26.32 7.41
CA LEU A 632 -43.49 26.09 8.34
C LEU A 632 -43.43 27.13 9.46
N THR A 633 -43.60 28.40 9.09
CA THR A 633 -43.59 29.49 10.05
C THR A 633 -44.78 29.37 11.02
N ARG A 634 -45.94 29.00 10.49
CA ARG A 634 -47.14 28.71 11.29
C ARG A 634 -46.91 27.56 12.27
N ILE A 635 -46.19 26.50 11.88
CA ILE A 635 -45.81 25.40 12.79
C ILE A 635 -44.94 25.91 13.95
N ILE A 636 -43.97 26.79 13.68
CA ILE A 636 -43.12 27.39 14.73
C ILE A 636 -44.01 28.12 15.74
N PHE A 637 -44.87 29.02 15.27
CA PHE A 637 -45.75 29.80 16.12
C PHE A 637 -46.75 28.93 16.88
N GLN A 638 -47.42 27.99 16.21
CA GLN A 638 -48.36 27.09 16.88
C GLN A 638 -47.69 26.31 18.00
N ASN A 639 -46.49 25.77 17.80
CA ASN A 639 -45.81 24.98 18.83
C ASN A 639 -45.33 25.83 20.01
N ILE A 640 -44.78 27.03 19.78
CA ILE A 640 -44.29 27.89 20.86
C ILE A 640 -45.45 28.56 21.60
N PHE A 641 -46.43 29.11 20.87
CA PHE A 641 -47.55 29.86 21.47
C PHE A 641 -48.49 28.92 22.21
N SER A 642 -48.79 27.74 21.65
CA SER A 642 -49.60 26.75 22.36
C SER A 642 -48.89 26.21 23.60
N ASN A 643 -47.57 26.04 23.58
CA ASN A 643 -46.81 25.66 24.78
C ASN A 643 -46.94 26.72 25.88
N ALA A 644 -46.82 28.01 25.55
CA ALA A 644 -47.01 29.10 26.52
C ALA A 644 -48.42 29.05 27.14
N VAL A 645 -49.48 28.92 26.32
CA VAL A 645 -50.88 28.81 26.80
C VAL A 645 -51.09 27.55 27.64
N LYS A 646 -50.48 26.45 27.25
CA LYS A 646 -50.67 25.14 27.86
C LYS A 646 -50.00 25.03 29.23
N TYR A 647 -48.75 25.48 29.34
CA TYR A 647 -47.95 25.37 30.56
C TYR A 647 -48.16 26.52 31.55
N THR A 648 -48.89 27.56 31.16
CA THR A 648 -49.33 28.62 32.08
C THR A 648 -50.61 28.20 32.81
N PRO A 649 -50.62 28.24 34.16
CA PRO A 649 -51.83 28.08 34.98
C PRO A 649 -52.84 29.21 34.73
N SER A 650 -54.08 29.04 35.21
CA SER A 650 -55.11 30.08 35.10
C SER A 650 -54.66 31.40 35.75
N ASN A 651 -55.05 32.54 35.18
CA ASN A 651 -54.64 33.90 35.59
C ASN A 651 -53.14 34.23 35.44
N GLY A 652 -52.37 33.42 34.72
CA GLY A 652 -50.99 33.75 34.37
C GLY A 652 -50.88 34.72 33.20
N ASN A 653 -49.65 35.13 32.90
CA ASN A 653 -49.33 36.11 31.87
C ASN A 653 -48.52 35.47 30.75
N ILE A 654 -48.80 35.87 29.51
CA ILE A 654 -48.05 35.49 28.32
C ILE A 654 -47.72 36.78 27.56
N SER A 655 -46.45 36.96 27.20
CA SER A 655 -46.00 38.08 26.39
C SER A 655 -45.36 37.59 25.09
N ILE A 656 -45.85 38.05 23.94
CA ILE A 656 -45.28 37.76 22.63
C ILE A 656 -44.65 39.04 22.09
N THR A 657 -43.37 38.99 21.74
CA THR A 657 -42.64 40.12 21.18
C THR A 657 -41.98 39.70 19.87
N ILE A 658 -42.17 40.50 18.82
CA ILE A 658 -41.48 40.33 17.54
C ILE A 658 -40.73 41.63 17.23
N LYS A 659 -39.40 41.55 17.14
CA LYS A 659 -38.50 42.69 16.94
C LYS A 659 -37.55 42.48 15.77
N LYS A 660 -37.27 43.54 15.04
CA LYS A 660 -36.27 43.54 13.97
C LYS A 660 -34.87 43.73 14.56
N ARG A 661 -33.89 42.97 14.07
CA ARG A 661 -32.45 43.20 14.28
C ARG A 661 -31.79 43.46 12.94
N ASP A 662 -30.50 43.78 12.94
CA ASP A 662 -29.76 44.13 11.72
C ASP A 662 -29.76 43.00 10.67
N THR A 663 -29.71 41.74 11.13
CA THR A 663 -29.56 40.56 10.25
C THR A 663 -30.75 39.59 10.29
N ASP A 664 -31.58 39.64 11.33
CA ASP A 664 -32.67 38.70 11.57
C ASP A 664 -33.86 39.36 12.29
N VAL A 665 -34.96 38.60 12.40
CA VAL A 665 -36.12 38.94 13.23
C VAL A 665 -36.08 38.06 14.47
N LEU A 666 -36.13 38.67 15.65
CA LEU A 666 -36.25 37.98 16.92
C LEU A 666 -37.72 37.86 17.30
N ILE A 667 -38.17 36.63 17.49
CA ILE A 667 -39.45 36.29 18.13
C ILE A 667 -39.15 35.80 19.54
N SER A 668 -39.74 36.43 20.55
CA SER A 668 -39.65 35.97 21.94
C SER A 668 -41.04 35.76 22.53
N VAL A 669 -41.25 34.62 23.17
CA VAL A 669 -42.50 34.27 23.85
C VAL A 669 -42.16 33.97 25.30
N SER A 670 -42.67 34.80 26.20
CA SER A 670 -42.52 34.61 27.64
C SER A 670 -43.83 34.15 28.24
N ASP A 671 -43.75 33.22 29.19
CA ASP A 671 -44.86 32.72 29.97
C ASP A 671 -44.51 32.72 31.46
N THR A 672 -45.51 32.86 32.33
CA THR A 672 -45.35 32.72 33.79
C THR A 672 -45.77 31.33 34.27
N GLY A 673 -45.49 30.30 33.48
CA GLY A 673 -45.90 28.93 33.73
C GLY A 673 -45.01 28.16 34.68
N TYR A 674 -45.06 26.82 34.58
CA TYR A 674 -44.33 25.92 35.50
C TYR A 674 -42.80 25.93 35.34
N GLY A 675 -42.27 26.56 34.29
CA GLY A 675 -40.84 26.55 34.01
C GLY A 675 -40.27 25.14 33.77
N ILE A 676 -38.95 25.08 33.54
CA ILE A 676 -38.22 23.86 33.19
C ILE A 676 -37.11 23.60 34.24
N PRO A 677 -37.09 22.42 34.89
CA PRO A 677 -36.08 22.07 35.88
C PRO A 677 -34.66 22.14 35.32
N LYS A 678 -33.73 22.75 36.06
CA LYS A 678 -32.35 23.04 35.59
C LYS A 678 -31.61 21.79 35.10
N ALA A 679 -31.82 20.65 35.76
CA ALA A 679 -31.21 19.37 35.39
C ALA A 679 -31.70 18.82 34.04
N GLN A 680 -32.85 19.28 33.57
CA GLN A 680 -33.54 18.78 32.37
C GLN A 680 -33.48 19.75 31.18
N GLN A 681 -32.97 20.98 31.39
CA GLN A 681 -32.95 22.02 30.37
C GLN A 681 -32.17 21.63 29.10
N SER A 682 -31.09 20.84 29.22
CA SER A 682 -30.31 20.37 28.07
C SER A 682 -31.09 19.46 27.11
N ARG A 683 -32.19 18.85 27.59
CA ARG A 683 -32.94 17.82 26.87
C ARG A 683 -34.25 18.33 26.26
N VAL A 684 -34.61 19.59 26.49
CA VAL A 684 -35.91 20.18 26.09
C VAL A 684 -36.18 20.10 24.58
N PHE A 685 -35.12 20.10 23.77
CA PHE A 685 -35.21 19.97 22.32
C PHE A 685 -34.99 18.53 21.82
N GLU A 686 -34.89 17.52 22.70
CA GLU A 686 -34.80 16.11 22.31
C GLU A 686 -36.17 15.55 21.87
N LYS A 687 -36.17 14.49 21.07
CA LYS A 687 -37.40 13.82 20.60
C LYS A 687 -38.13 13.16 21.78
N LEU A 688 -39.46 13.30 21.79
CA LEU A 688 -40.36 12.68 22.77
C LEU A 688 -40.04 13.09 24.23
N PHE A 689 -39.28 14.17 24.43
CA PHE A 689 -38.90 14.62 25.75
C PHE A 689 -40.02 15.43 26.41
N ARG A 690 -40.24 15.18 27.70
CA ARG A 690 -41.15 15.92 28.58
C ARG A 690 -40.52 16.03 29.96
N ALA A 691 -40.48 17.23 30.52
CA ALA A 691 -39.95 17.47 31.86
C ALA A 691 -40.81 16.78 32.94
N ASP A 692 -40.20 16.40 34.05
CA ASP A 692 -40.86 15.56 35.06
C ASP A 692 -41.94 16.35 35.84
N ASN A 693 -41.66 17.64 36.10
CA ASN A 693 -42.54 18.57 36.81
C ASN A 693 -43.90 18.84 36.12
N ILE A 694 -44.05 18.45 34.85
CA ILE A 694 -45.30 18.56 34.08
C ILE A 694 -45.98 17.20 33.79
N GLN A 695 -45.31 16.07 34.05
CA GLN A 695 -45.91 14.75 33.87
C GLN A 695 -47.00 14.49 34.92
N GLU A 696 -46.75 14.90 36.18
CA GLU A 696 -47.69 14.78 37.29
C GLU A 696 -48.93 15.70 37.14
N LYS A 697 -48.82 16.78 36.35
CA LYS A 697 -49.87 17.80 36.19
C LYS A 697 -50.83 17.55 35.01
N TYR A 698 -50.84 16.34 34.43
CA TYR A 698 -51.70 15.93 33.30
C TYR A 698 -51.71 16.87 32.09
N VAL A 699 -50.55 17.50 31.79
CA VAL A 699 -50.47 18.53 30.72
C VAL A 699 -50.21 17.85 29.35
N GLU A 700 -51.25 17.59 28.55
CA GLU A 700 -51.24 16.78 27.29
C GLU A 700 -50.19 17.14 26.21
N GLY A 701 -49.08 16.42 26.05
CA GLY A 701 -48.05 16.77 25.04
C GLY A 701 -47.37 15.57 24.40
N THR A 702 -47.02 15.70 23.13
CA THR A 702 -46.35 14.64 22.33
C THR A 702 -44.83 14.60 22.55
N GLY A 703 -44.23 15.66 23.07
CA GLY A 703 -42.77 15.80 23.20
C GLY A 703 -42.04 15.99 21.86
N LEU A 704 -42.75 16.20 20.75
CA LEU A 704 -42.17 16.40 19.42
C LEU A 704 -42.16 17.87 18.96
N GLY A 705 -42.96 18.74 19.60
CA GLY A 705 -43.17 20.11 19.14
C GLY A 705 -41.93 20.98 19.16
N LEU A 706 -41.17 20.99 20.26
CA LEU A 706 -39.95 21.79 20.38
C LEU A 706 -38.80 21.24 19.52
N TYR A 707 -38.72 19.92 19.33
CA TYR A 707 -37.80 19.32 18.35
C TYR A 707 -38.12 19.84 16.94
N LEU A 708 -39.40 19.82 16.55
CA LEU A 708 -39.84 20.31 15.24
C LEU A 708 -39.52 21.79 15.05
N VAL A 709 -39.78 22.63 16.06
CA VAL A 709 -39.39 24.05 16.06
C VAL A 709 -37.90 24.19 15.80
N LYS A 710 -37.07 23.48 16.57
CA LYS A 710 -35.61 23.56 16.43
C LYS A 710 -35.16 23.20 15.02
N SER A 711 -35.63 22.07 14.50
CA SER A 711 -35.23 21.63 13.16
C SER A 711 -35.70 22.59 12.06
N VAL A 712 -36.93 23.10 12.13
CA VAL A 712 -37.43 24.05 11.11
C VAL A 712 -36.67 25.38 11.17
N VAL A 713 -36.38 25.88 12.37
CA VAL A 713 -35.62 27.12 12.57
C VAL A 713 -34.18 26.98 12.06
N GLU A 714 -33.50 25.87 12.38
CA GLU A 714 -32.16 25.58 11.87
C GLU A 714 -32.14 25.45 10.34
N MET A 715 -33.14 24.77 9.75
CA MET A 715 -33.30 24.67 8.30
C MET A 715 -33.56 26.03 7.63
N ALA A 716 -34.25 26.93 8.31
CA ALA A 716 -34.47 28.31 7.87
C ALA A 716 -33.23 29.20 8.02
N GLY A 717 -32.13 28.70 8.61
CA GLY A 717 -30.92 29.46 8.89
C GLY A 717 -31.01 30.34 10.15
N GLY A 718 -32.00 30.11 10.99
CA GLY A 718 -32.21 30.80 12.27
C GLY A 718 -31.64 30.04 13.47
N LYS A 719 -31.93 30.55 14.67
CA LYS A 719 -31.54 29.96 15.96
C LYS A 719 -32.73 29.89 16.90
N VAL A 720 -32.78 28.85 17.73
CA VAL A 720 -33.76 28.72 18.82
C VAL A 720 -33.04 28.47 20.15
N TRP A 721 -33.49 29.10 21.21
CA TRP A 721 -33.02 28.88 22.58
C TRP A 721 -34.10 29.30 23.58
N PHE A 722 -33.85 29.11 24.87
CA PHE A 722 -34.78 29.53 25.92
C PHE A 722 -34.04 29.90 27.20
N GLU A 723 -34.74 30.65 28.05
CA GLU A 723 -34.39 30.93 29.44
C GLU A 723 -35.56 30.45 30.29
N SER A 724 -35.32 29.71 31.37
CA SER A 724 -36.41 29.20 32.18
C SER A 724 -35.95 28.98 33.62
N GLU A 725 -36.85 29.31 34.55
CA GLU A 725 -36.69 29.02 35.97
C GLU A 725 -37.93 28.27 36.46
N GLU A 726 -37.71 27.17 37.16
CA GLU A 726 -38.78 26.30 37.63
C GLU A 726 -39.77 27.07 38.53
N ASN A 727 -41.06 26.93 38.22
CA ASN A 727 -42.19 27.64 38.82
C ASN A 727 -42.22 29.17 38.67
N LYS A 728 -41.33 29.76 37.86
CA LYS A 728 -41.40 31.19 37.50
C LYS A 728 -41.75 31.44 36.04
N GLY A 729 -41.60 30.43 35.19
CA GLY A 729 -41.98 30.48 33.78
C GLY A 729 -40.82 30.26 32.83
N SER A 730 -41.08 30.48 31.54
CA SER A 730 -40.08 30.29 30.48
C SER A 730 -40.17 31.41 29.45
N THR A 731 -39.03 31.75 28.86
CA THR A 731 -38.95 32.61 27.69
C THR A 731 -38.27 31.86 26.57
N PHE A 732 -39.00 31.58 25.49
CA PHE A 732 -38.47 30.97 24.28
C PHE A 732 -38.13 32.04 23.25
N TYR A 733 -36.97 31.89 22.61
CA TYR A 733 -36.46 32.81 21.61
C TYR A 733 -36.23 32.07 20.29
N VAL A 734 -36.69 32.65 19.18
CA VAL A 734 -36.48 32.16 17.82
C VAL A 734 -36.02 33.30 16.94
N THR A 735 -35.05 33.05 16.06
CA THR A 735 -34.67 33.98 15.01
C THR A 735 -35.03 33.48 13.62
N ILE A 736 -35.44 34.39 12.74
CA ILE A 736 -35.65 34.15 11.31
C ILE A 736 -34.80 35.16 10.51
N PRO A 737 -33.90 34.73 9.61
CA PRO A 737 -33.08 35.64 8.82
C PRO A 737 -33.91 36.60 7.97
N LEU A 738 -33.52 37.88 7.90
CA LEU A 738 -34.15 38.86 7.02
C LEU A 738 -33.93 38.55 5.54
N SER A 739 -32.91 37.76 5.21
CA SER A 739 -32.66 37.25 3.86
C SER A 739 -33.68 36.19 3.41
N GLY A 740 -34.57 35.74 4.30
CA GLY A 740 -35.55 34.70 4.02
C GLY A 740 -34.99 33.27 4.07
N MET A 741 -35.89 32.31 3.90
CA MET A 741 -35.58 30.88 3.84
C MET A 741 -35.08 30.50 2.45
N LYS A 742 -34.10 29.59 2.38
CA LYS A 742 -33.63 29.06 1.10
C LYS A 742 -34.63 28.05 0.54
N LYS A 743 -35.04 28.25 -0.72
CA LYS A 743 -35.92 27.29 -1.42
C LYS A 743 -35.25 25.92 -1.49
N LYS A 744 -35.96 24.88 -1.05
CA LYS A 744 -35.49 23.49 -1.07
C LYS A 744 -36.50 22.62 -1.79
N LYS A 745 -36.08 21.94 -2.86
CA LYS A 745 -36.92 20.97 -3.57
C LYS A 745 -37.02 19.69 -2.72
N GLY A 746 -38.21 19.36 -2.26
CA GLY A 746 -38.55 18.10 -1.60
C GLY A 746 -39.66 17.35 -2.34
N ALA A 747 -39.91 16.09 -1.97
CA ALA A 747 -40.81 15.20 -2.72
C ALA A 747 -42.29 15.64 -2.71
N LYS A 748 -42.72 16.45 -1.72
CA LYS A 748 -44.05 17.06 -1.61
C LYS A 748 -44.01 18.20 -0.57
N GLY A 749 -44.80 19.25 -0.78
CA GLY A 749 -45.10 20.25 0.25
C GLY A 749 -46.00 19.66 1.34
N LEU A 750 -46.04 20.30 2.51
CA LEU A 750 -47.09 20.04 3.51
C LEU A 750 -48.46 20.30 2.87
N SER A 751 -49.34 19.31 2.93
CA SER A 751 -50.77 19.47 2.65
C SER A 751 -51.48 19.96 3.90
#